data_AF-A0A7K9L414-F1
#
_entry.id   AF-A0A7K9L414-F1
#
_cell.length_a   1.000
_cell.length_b   1.000
_cell.length_c   1.000
_cell.angle_alpha   90.00
_cell.angle_beta   90.00
_cell.angle_gamma   90.00
#
_symmetry.space_group_name_H-M   'P 1'
#
loop_
_entity.id
_entity.type
_entity.pdbx_description
1 polymer ?
#
loop_
_entity_poly.entity_id
_entity_poly.type
_entity_poly.pdbx_seq_one_letter_code
_entity_poly.pdbx_strand_id
1 'polypeptide(L)'
;MAPLGEETPLIGGRSCSLSSSESGTLQVFLYHRAPSPLRAPPGSAAGSLSFPCGEYTAEELCVSAAKACGVLPVCHPLFALATEDLSCWFPPNHVFSVDESCSRVVVYRIRFFFPNWCGLGQSHRFQLLNDRASPVLDYPVIDYLFAQVSAASLLLLVLLVLVLVLLLLLLLLLLLLLLLLLLLLLLLLLLLLLLLLYKSCLPAPLRAQIQQHNFVTRKRLRRRFGKSLRRLGGCHTDGTHLKLKYLLDLERLQRRRSEEIFPVRSPGSAAPIAIHVSGDSGVSWSCGGSESRQHFCDFPDIADISIKQAASRDGGAVENRLVTLTKADNRVLEVEFPTLREARSFVALLDGYYRLTADAQHYFCREVAPPRLLEDLENQCHGPISAEFAVNKLEAAGGAPGLFLLRRSPQDFDSYLLTVCVQVRPPEGFGGAGTPAPGGQHSPGTCGDGDMGTVPPAVSLWGGPHGADPGVLGGTGTVPPAVSLWEGPHGADPRVWGARGRLGQGSFTQIYKGVKREQDEEDGPRQTPVVLKVMDSSHQNCLESFLEAASTMSQLSHKHLVLLHGVSLGKDSVMVQEHVRHGPLDLYLRKNRGAVTTGWKLTVAKQLAYALNYLEDKKIPHGNVSAKKVLLAREGDAAGGSPPFIKLNDPGVSVTILAPD
;
A
#
# COMPACT_ATOMS: atom_id res chain seq x y z
N MET A 1 -37.04 -41.87 18.73
CA MET A 1 -38.20 -41.44 17.91
C MET A 1 -38.60 -40.04 18.35
N ALA A 2 -38.61 -39.11 17.39
CA ALA A 2 -38.96 -37.68 17.41
C ALA A 2 -38.09 -36.70 18.24
N PRO A 3 -37.89 -35.42 17.80
CA PRO A 3 -38.13 -34.82 16.48
C PRO A 3 -36.92 -34.10 15.86
N LEU A 4 -37.05 -33.86 14.56
CA LEU A 4 -36.15 -33.19 13.61
C LEU A 4 -36.07 -31.67 13.86
N GLY A 5 -34.85 -31.12 13.82
CA GLY A 5 -34.56 -29.71 14.05
C GLY A 5 -34.02 -29.00 12.82
N GLU A 6 -34.83 -28.04 12.34
CA GLU A 6 -34.49 -26.76 11.70
C GLU A 6 -33.69 -26.78 10.39
N GLU A 7 -34.44 -26.83 9.28
CA GLU A 7 -34.00 -26.37 7.97
C GLU A 7 -33.87 -24.84 7.93
N THR A 8 -32.66 -24.38 7.61
CA THR A 8 -32.31 -23.00 7.28
C THR A 8 -32.76 -22.74 5.83
N PRO A 9 -33.51 -21.66 5.52
CA PRO A 9 -34.01 -21.48 4.17
C PRO A 9 -32.90 -21.00 3.25
N LEU A 10 -32.67 -21.80 2.22
CA LEU A 10 -31.83 -21.58 1.05
C LEU A 10 -32.06 -20.17 0.45
N ILE A 11 -30.98 -19.51 0.04
CA ILE A 11 -31.01 -18.33 -0.84
C ILE A 11 -31.48 -18.79 -2.23
N GLY A 12 -32.77 -19.07 -2.35
CA GLY A 12 -33.45 -19.37 -3.60
C GLY A 12 -34.40 -18.22 -3.94
N GLY A 13 -34.09 -17.47 -5.00
CA GLY A 13 -35.05 -16.56 -5.62
C GLY A 13 -34.56 -15.15 -5.89
N ARG A 14 -33.64 -14.97 -6.84
CA ARG A 14 -33.55 -13.76 -7.65
C ARG A 14 -33.60 -14.13 -9.13
N SER A 15 -34.80 -14.44 -9.59
CA SER A 15 -35.21 -14.37 -11.01
C SER A 15 -36.30 -13.28 -11.03
N CYS A 16 -36.29 -12.20 -11.80
CA CYS A 16 -35.58 -11.79 -13.00
C CYS A 16 -35.47 -10.25 -12.92
N SER A 17 -34.41 -9.57 -13.37
CA SER A 17 -34.32 -9.06 -14.75
C SER A 17 -32.96 -8.40 -14.95
N LEU A 18 -31.91 -9.22 -15.08
CA LEU A 18 -30.66 -8.84 -15.74
C LEU A 18 -30.24 -10.04 -16.61
N SER A 19 -31.07 -10.39 -17.58
CA SER A 19 -30.72 -11.36 -18.61
C SER A 19 -29.72 -10.72 -19.59
N SER A 20 -28.47 -10.62 -19.13
CA SER A 20 -27.25 -10.81 -19.92
C SER A 20 -26.08 -10.95 -18.94
N SER A 21 -26.19 -11.85 -17.96
CA SER A 21 -25.00 -12.31 -17.26
C SER A 21 -24.19 -13.14 -18.24
N GLU A 22 -23.07 -12.58 -18.72
CA GLU A 22 -22.03 -13.34 -19.38
C GLU A 22 -21.70 -14.56 -18.48
N SER A 23 -21.96 -15.76 -18.99
CA SER A 23 -21.59 -17.01 -18.34
C SER A 23 -20.08 -17.01 -18.08
N GLY A 24 -19.67 -17.34 -16.85
CA GLY A 24 -18.25 -17.42 -16.45
C GLY A 24 -17.64 -16.15 -15.87
N THR A 25 -18.32 -15.49 -14.93
CA THR A 25 -17.79 -14.28 -14.26
C THR A 25 -17.80 -14.37 -12.73
N LEU A 26 -16.72 -13.91 -12.10
CA LEU A 26 -16.62 -13.70 -10.65
C LEU A 26 -16.97 -12.24 -10.33
N GLN A 27 -17.93 -12.05 -9.45
CA GLN A 27 -18.40 -10.72 -9.06
C GLN A 27 -17.99 -10.39 -7.63
N VAL A 28 -17.39 -9.21 -7.43
CA VAL A 28 -17.04 -8.67 -6.13
C VAL A 28 -18.01 -7.52 -5.80
N PHE A 29 -18.88 -7.76 -4.82
CA PHE A 29 -19.87 -6.79 -4.37
C PHE A 29 -19.24 -5.71 -3.46
N LEU A 30 -19.57 -4.45 -3.73
CA LEU A 30 -19.10 -3.26 -3.02
C LEU A 30 -20.28 -2.50 -2.39
N TYR A 31 -20.20 -2.23 -1.08
CA TYR A 31 -21.21 -1.43 -0.38
C TYR A 31 -21.17 0.06 -0.75
N HIS A 32 -19.98 0.58 -1.03
CA HIS A 32 -19.75 1.95 -1.46
C HIS A 32 -18.69 1.99 -2.56
N ARG A 33 -18.92 2.79 -3.60
CA ARG A 33 -17.93 3.08 -4.66
C ARG A 33 -17.54 4.55 -4.61
N ALA A 34 -16.26 4.83 -4.83
CA ALA A 34 -15.79 6.21 -4.93
C ALA A 34 -16.47 6.91 -6.12
N PRO A 35 -16.85 8.20 -5.99
CA PRO A 35 -17.42 8.96 -7.10
C PRO A 35 -16.42 9.03 -8.25
N SER A 36 -16.79 8.48 -9.40
CA SER A 36 -15.98 8.54 -10.63
C SER A 36 -15.89 10.00 -11.12
N PRO A 37 -14.71 10.47 -11.60
CA PRO A 37 -14.59 11.76 -12.27
C PRO A 37 -15.41 11.85 -13.57
N LEU A 38 -15.87 10.72 -14.11
CA LEU A 38 -16.78 10.64 -15.26
C LEU A 38 -18.22 10.43 -14.77
N ARG A 39 -18.95 11.56 -14.70
CA ARG A 39 -20.41 11.77 -14.71
C ARG A 39 -21.29 10.50 -14.62
N ALA A 40 -21.33 9.87 -13.43
CA ALA A 40 -22.38 8.90 -13.09
C ALA A 40 -23.57 9.64 -12.45
N PRO A 41 -24.82 9.22 -12.70
CA PRO A 41 -25.99 9.85 -12.08
C PRO A 41 -25.94 9.71 -10.55
N PRO A 42 -26.40 10.73 -9.81
CA PRO A 42 -26.42 10.69 -8.35
C PRO A 42 -27.49 9.69 -7.89
N GLY A 43 -27.08 8.48 -7.47
CA GLY A 43 -28.03 7.50 -6.94
C GLY A 43 -27.57 6.04 -6.81
N SER A 44 -26.45 5.61 -7.39
CA SER A 44 -25.96 4.23 -7.24
C SER A 44 -24.66 4.21 -6.43
N ALA A 45 -24.79 4.17 -5.09
CA ALA A 45 -23.64 4.12 -4.18
C ALA A 45 -23.04 2.71 -4.04
N ALA A 46 -23.83 1.65 -4.21
CA ALA A 46 -23.38 0.26 -4.20
C ALA A 46 -23.02 -0.20 -5.63
N GLY A 47 -21.95 -0.97 -5.77
CA GLY A 47 -21.44 -1.42 -7.06
C GLY A 47 -20.99 -2.88 -7.04
N SER A 48 -20.65 -3.40 -8.21
CA SER A 48 -20.00 -4.70 -8.37
C SER A 48 -18.82 -4.56 -9.32
N LEU A 49 -17.75 -5.33 -9.09
CA LEU A 49 -16.64 -5.52 -10.03
C LEU A 49 -16.77 -6.92 -10.61
N SER A 50 -16.70 -7.02 -11.94
CA SER A 50 -16.79 -8.31 -12.64
C SER A 50 -15.42 -8.69 -13.18
N PHE A 51 -15.02 -9.94 -12.92
CA PHE A 51 -13.77 -10.54 -13.37
C PHE A 51 -14.10 -11.71 -14.30
N PRO A 52 -13.44 -11.80 -15.47
CA PRO A 52 -13.68 -12.88 -16.45
C PRO A 52 -13.11 -14.22 -15.97
N CYS A 53 -13.21 -15.25 -16.82
CA CYS A 53 -12.59 -16.56 -16.60
C CYS A 53 -11.08 -16.43 -16.32
N GLY A 54 -10.58 -17.15 -15.31
CA GLY A 54 -9.20 -17.08 -14.86
C GLY A 54 -9.01 -17.47 -13.39
N GLU A 55 -7.78 -17.32 -12.92
CA GLU A 55 -7.41 -17.50 -11.51
C GLU A 55 -7.11 -16.14 -10.87
N TYR A 56 -7.71 -15.89 -9.71
CA TYR A 56 -7.52 -14.64 -8.98
C TYR A 56 -7.29 -14.92 -7.50
N THR A 57 -6.31 -14.29 -6.89
CA THR A 57 -6.16 -14.36 -5.43
C THR A 57 -7.16 -13.43 -4.74
N ALA A 58 -7.57 -13.77 -3.51
CA ALA A 58 -8.43 -12.91 -2.70
C ALA A 58 -7.80 -11.54 -2.46
N GLU A 59 -6.47 -11.48 -2.27
CA GLU A 59 -5.75 -10.22 -2.11
C GLU A 59 -5.80 -9.35 -3.37
N GLU A 60 -5.62 -9.88 -4.57
CA GLU A 60 -5.73 -9.13 -5.83
C GLU A 60 -7.13 -8.53 -6.05
N LEU A 61 -8.15 -9.33 -5.73
CA LEU A 61 -9.54 -8.88 -5.79
C LEU A 61 -9.82 -7.79 -4.73
N CYS A 62 -9.31 -7.95 -3.50
CA CYS A 62 -9.37 -6.92 -2.47
C CYS A 62 -8.65 -5.63 -2.88
N VAL A 63 -7.49 -5.71 -3.55
CA VAL A 63 -6.77 -4.52 -4.05
C VAL A 63 -7.59 -3.82 -5.14
N SER A 64 -8.19 -4.58 -6.05
CA SER A 64 -9.06 -4.04 -7.10
C SER A 64 -10.30 -3.36 -6.51
N ALA A 65 -10.92 -3.98 -5.50
CA ALA A 65 -12.02 -3.42 -4.74
C ALA A 65 -11.60 -2.14 -3.98
N ALA A 66 -10.46 -2.17 -3.29
CA ALA A 66 -9.92 -1.02 -2.56
C ALA A 66 -9.72 0.19 -3.49
N LYS A 67 -9.11 0.00 -4.66
CA LYS A 67 -8.96 1.04 -5.69
C LYS A 67 -10.31 1.60 -6.14
N ALA A 68 -11.30 0.74 -6.41
CA ALA A 68 -12.64 1.16 -6.82
C ALA A 68 -13.41 1.92 -5.72
N CYS A 69 -13.10 1.65 -4.46
CA CYS A 69 -13.69 2.30 -3.28
C CYS A 69 -12.91 3.55 -2.82
N GLY A 70 -11.75 3.85 -3.42
CA GLY A 70 -10.86 4.93 -2.97
C GLY A 70 -10.17 4.64 -1.63
N VAL A 71 -10.09 3.37 -1.21
CA VAL A 71 -9.40 2.95 0.01
C VAL A 71 -7.89 2.99 -0.23
N LEU A 72 -7.16 3.70 0.63
CA LEU A 72 -5.70 3.82 0.54
C LEU A 72 -4.99 2.52 0.96
N PRO A 73 -3.77 2.25 0.45
CA PRO A 73 -2.94 1.11 0.85
C PRO A 73 -2.78 0.96 2.37
N VAL A 74 -2.68 2.07 3.09
CA VAL A 74 -2.56 2.13 4.56
C VAL A 74 -3.79 1.54 5.28
N CYS A 75 -4.98 1.64 4.69
CA CYS A 75 -6.23 1.13 5.23
C CYS A 75 -6.66 -0.23 4.65
N HIS A 76 -6.00 -0.68 3.59
CA HIS A 76 -6.31 -1.95 2.92
C HIS A 76 -6.33 -3.19 3.83
N PRO A 77 -5.39 -3.36 4.80
CA PRO A 77 -5.38 -4.54 5.67
C PRO A 77 -6.63 -4.71 6.55
N LEU A 78 -7.50 -3.70 6.63
CA LEU A 78 -8.76 -3.77 7.38
C LEU A 78 -9.86 -4.56 6.65
N PHE A 79 -9.66 -4.85 5.36
CA PHE A 79 -10.66 -5.45 4.48
C PHE A 79 -10.35 -6.91 4.14
N ALA A 80 -11.41 -7.66 3.86
CA ALA A 80 -11.32 -9.03 3.36
C ALA A 80 -12.54 -9.36 2.47
N LEU A 81 -12.49 -10.52 1.82
CA LEU A 81 -13.62 -11.08 1.09
C LEU A 81 -14.39 -12.09 1.94
N ALA A 82 -15.71 -12.00 1.90
CA ALA A 82 -16.63 -12.97 2.46
C ALA A 82 -17.45 -13.65 1.38
N THR A 83 -18.03 -14.80 1.72
CA THR A 83 -19.11 -15.42 0.93
C THR A 83 -20.34 -14.51 0.88
N GLU A 84 -21.20 -14.69 -0.13
CA GLU A 84 -22.41 -13.87 -0.30
C GLU A 84 -23.35 -13.91 0.92
N ASP A 85 -23.47 -15.08 1.54
CA ASP A 85 -24.25 -15.34 2.75
C ASP A 85 -23.55 -14.90 4.05
N LEU A 86 -22.31 -14.40 3.95
CA LEU A 86 -21.44 -14.04 5.08
C LEU A 86 -21.17 -15.20 6.06
N SER A 87 -21.35 -16.44 5.62
CA SER A 87 -21.05 -17.62 6.45
C SER A 87 -19.57 -17.84 6.67
N CYS A 88 -18.71 -17.38 5.76
CA CYS A 88 -17.27 -17.56 5.87
C CYS A 88 -16.48 -16.45 5.18
N TRP A 89 -15.26 -16.21 5.68
CA TRP A 89 -14.28 -15.33 5.07
C TRP A 89 -13.21 -16.12 4.32
N PHE A 90 -12.63 -15.49 3.30
CA PHE A 90 -11.53 -16.07 2.53
C PHE A 90 -10.19 -15.56 3.07
N PRO A 91 -9.17 -16.43 3.24
CA PRO A 91 -7.82 -15.97 3.52
C PRO A 91 -7.27 -15.20 2.30
N PRO A 92 -6.32 -14.26 2.49
CA PRO A 92 -5.83 -13.39 1.42
C PRO A 92 -5.14 -14.15 0.27
N ASN A 93 -4.57 -15.32 0.52
CA ASN A 93 -3.99 -16.19 -0.50
C ASN A 93 -4.99 -17.16 -1.16
N HIS A 94 -6.29 -17.10 -0.84
CA HIS A 94 -7.27 -17.97 -1.48
C HIS A 94 -7.32 -17.70 -2.99
N VAL A 95 -7.19 -18.75 -3.80
CA VAL A 95 -7.29 -18.66 -5.25
C VAL A 95 -8.71 -19.00 -5.68
N PHE A 96 -9.34 -18.04 -6.35
CA PHE A 96 -10.61 -18.19 -7.04
C PHE A 96 -10.35 -18.66 -8.46
N SER A 97 -10.60 -19.93 -8.75
CA SER A 97 -10.73 -20.43 -10.13
C SER A 97 -12.14 -20.12 -10.64
N VAL A 98 -12.22 -19.44 -11.77
CA VAL A 98 -13.47 -18.99 -12.42
C VAL A 98 -13.57 -19.70 -13.75
N ASP A 99 -14.50 -20.66 -13.86
CA ASP A 99 -14.76 -21.41 -15.08
C ASP A 99 -15.95 -20.83 -15.85
N GLU A 100 -16.03 -21.11 -17.15
CA GLU A 100 -17.11 -20.66 -18.04
C GLU A 100 -18.52 -21.11 -17.59
N SER A 101 -18.60 -22.18 -16.78
CA SER A 101 -19.84 -22.81 -16.33
C SER A 101 -20.44 -22.22 -15.05
N CYS A 102 -19.71 -21.38 -14.30
CA CYS A 102 -20.15 -20.95 -12.97
C CYS A 102 -19.88 -19.47 -12.72
N SER A 103 -20.92 -18.72 -12.33
CA SER A 103 -20.77 -17.38 -11.78
C SER A 103 -20.75 -17.44 -10.26
N ARG A 104 -19.84 -16.71 -9.64
CA ARG A 104 -19.69 -16.66 -8.17
C ARG A 104 -19.71 -15.21 -7.71
N VAL A 105 -20.40 -14.93 -6.61
CA VAL A 105 -20.43 -13.62 -5.97
C VAL A 105 -19.69 -13.70 -4.64
N VAL A 106 -18.80 -12.74 -4.40
CA VAL A 106 -18.10 -12.54 -3.14
C VAL A 106 -18.29 -11.10 -2.67
N VAL A 107 -18.16 -10.87 -1.37
CA VAL A 107 -18.50 -9.59 -0.75
C VAL A 107 -17.25 -8.95 -0.17
N TYR A 108 -16.90 -7.75 -0.63
CA TYR A 108 -15.80 -6.97 -0.07
C TYR A 108 -16.27 -6.24 1.19
N ARG A 109 -15.61 -6.45 2.33
CA ARG A 109 -16.06 -5.92 3.63
C ARG A 109 -14.91 -5.54 4.53
N ILE A 110 -15.15 -4.57 5.40
CA ILE A 110 -14.31 -4.34 6.58
C ILE A 110 -14.50 -5.54 7.50
N ARG A 111 -13.41 -6.27 7.75
CA ARG A 111 -13.34 -7.43 8.63
C ARG A 111 -12.69 -7.07 9.96
N PHE A 112 -11.52 -6.43 9.89
CA PHE A 112 -10.77 -6.03 11.07
C PHE A 112 -11.24 -4.66 11.54
N PHE A 113 -11.84 -4.63 12.71
CA PHE A 113 -12.38 -3.41 13.31
C PHE A 113 -11.91 -3.26 14.75
N PHE A 114 -11.53 -2.03 15.10
CA PHE A 114 -11.14 -1.64 16.45
C PHE A 114 -12.20 -0.69 17.01
N PRO A 115 -12.91 -1.09 18.08
CA PRO A 115 -13.81 -0.19 18.79
C PRO A 115 -13.09 1.05 19.33
N ASN A 116 -13.87 2.10 19.60
CA ASN A 116 -13.42 3.40 20.08
C ASN A 116 -12.31 3.98 19.20
N TRP A 117 -12.56 4.12 17.90
CA TRP A 117 -11.59 4.58 16.90
C TRP A 117 -11.66 6.09 16.57
N CYS A 118 -12.65 6.84 17.07
CA CYS A 118 -12.68 8.32 17.02
C CYS A 118 -13.09 9.04 18.36
N GLY A 119 -12.19 9.87 18.95
CA GLY A 119 -12.32 10.49 20.29
C GLY A 119 -11.11 10.32 21.27
N LEU A 120 -11.24 10.78 22.54
CA LEU A 120 -10.18 10.75 23.57
C LEU A 120 -10.07 9.36 24.26
N GLY A 121 -8.84 8.80 24.37
CA GLY A 121 -8.55 7.52 25.05
C GLY A 121 -8.73 6.26 24.19
N GLN A 122 -8.20 6.26 22.96
CA GLN A 122 -8.73 5.45 21.87
C GLN A 122 -7.71 4.67 21.04
N SER A 123 -8.22 3.69 20.30
CA SER A 123 -7.49 2.95 19.27
C SER A 123 -7.00 3.93 18.21
N HIS A 124 -5.69 4.02 18.02
CA HIS A 124 -5.05 4.91 17.06
C HIS A 124 -3.89 4.21 16.38
N ARG A 125 -3.49 4.69 15.20
CA ARG A 125 -2.25 4.20 14.58
C ARG A 125 -1.08 4.94 15.20
N PHE A 126 0.00 4.21 15.44
CA PHE A 126 1.24 4.76 15.97
C PHE A 126 1.83 5.82 15.02
N GLN A 127 2.26 6.96 15.57
CA GLN A 127 3.00 8.02 14.88
C GLN A 127 4.24 8.36 15.70
N LEU A 128 5.31 8.82 15.02
CA LEU A 128 6.58 9.16 15.69
C LEU A 128 6.52 10.47 16.49
N LEU A 129 5.67 11.42 16.08
CA LEU A 129 5.43 12.63 16.88
C LEU A 129 4.41 12.33 17.98
N ASN A 130 4.89 12.33 19.22
CA ASN A 130 4.17 11.94 20.45
C ASN A 130 2.81 12.63 20.70
N ASP A 131 2.44 13.68 19.96
CA ASP A 131 1.21 14.47 20.18
C ASP A 131 0.15 14.33 19.07
N ARG A 132 0.36 13.49 18.04
CA ARG A 132 -0.62 13.29 16.96
C ARG A 132 -1.07 11.84 16.86
N ALA A 133 -2.20 11.51 17.47
CA ALA A 133 -2.87 10.25 17.19
C ALA A 133 -3.37 10.26 15.73
N SER A 134 -2.94 9.29 14.92
CA SER A 134 -3.52 9.08 13.58
C SER A 134 -4.89 8.41 13.72
N PRO A 135 -5.92 8.85 12.98
CA PRO A 135 -7.16 8.09 12.92
C PRO A 135 -6.91 6.70 12.34
N VAL A 136 -7.61 5.69 12.87
CA VAL A 136 -7.55 4.31 12.37
C VAL A 136 -8.17 4.22 10.97
N LEU A 137 -9.24 5.00 10.73
CA LEU A 137 -10.04 5.00 9.52
C LEU A 137 -9.97 6.35 8.81
N ASP A 138 -9.70 6.33 7.50
CA ASP A 138 -9.79 7.50 6.63
C ASP A 138 -11.22 7.71 6.11
N TYR A 139 -11.52 8.88 5.54
CA TYR A 139 -12.86 9.22 5.04
C TYR A 139 -13.48 8.19 4.07
N PRO A 140 -12.75 7.64 3.06
CA PRO A 140 -13.31 6.61 2.18
C PRO A 140 -13.70 5.33 2.93
N VAL A 141 -12.96 4.99 3.98
CA VAL A 141 -13.24 3.83 4.84
C VAL A 141 -14.45 4.08 5.71
N ILE A 142 -14.61 5.30 6.23
CA ILE A 142 -15.80 5.73 6.99
C ILE A 142 -17.06 5.66 6.12
N ASP A 143 -16.97 6.12 4.87
CA ASP A 143 -18.06 6.05 3.90
C ASP A 143 -18.44 4.60 3.57
N TYR A 144 -17.43 3.74 3.39
CA TYR A 144 -17.65 2.31 3.19
C TYR A 144 -18.28 1.64 4.41
N LEU A 145 -17.78 1.91 5.61
CA LEU A 145 -18.29 1.37 6.87
C LEU A 145 -19.75 1.79 7.09
N PHE A 146 -20.07 3.07 6.85
CA PHE A 146 -21.43 3.58 6.92
C PHE A 146 -22.36 2.84 5.95
N ALA A 147 -21.94 2.61 4.70
CA ALA A 147 -22.71 1.87 3.71
C ALA A 147 -22.88 0.39 4.10
N GLN A 148 -21.83 -0.27 4.58
CA GLN A 148 -21.84 -1.66 5.03
C GLN A 148 -22.83 -1.88 6.18
N VAL A 149 -22.82 -0.97 7.16
CA VAL A 149 -23.67 -1.03 8.35
C VAL A 149 -25.14 -0.68 8.03
N SER A 150 -25.36 0.31 7.16
CA SER A 150 -26.70 0.70 6.73
C SER A 150 -27.35 -0.37 5.83
N ALA A 151 -26.58 -1.03 4.96
CA ALA A 151 -27.05 -2.14 4.13
C ALA A 151 -27.44 -3.38 4.95
N ALA A 152 -26.71 -3.71 6.02
CA ALA A 152 -27.08 -4.78 6.95
C ALA A 152 -28.44 -4.55 7.64
N SER A 153 -28.83 -3.28 7.80
CA SER A 153 -30.15 -2.89 8.33
C SER A 153 -31.26 -2.95 7.27
N LEU A 154 -30.90 -2.86 5.99
CA LEU A 154 -31.81 -2.92 4.85
C LEU A 154 -32.07 -4.35 4.37
N LEU A 155 -31.12 -5.29 4.49
CA LEU A 155 -31.29 -6.68 4.05
C LEU A 155 -32.37 -7.41 4.89
N LEU A 156 -32.40 -7.17 6.19
CA LEU A 156 -33.45 -7.66 7.10
C LEU A 156 -34.82 -7.02 6.79
N LEU A 157 -34.81 -5.78 6.30
CA LEU A 157 -36.00 -5.07 5.85
C LEU A 157 -36.55 -5.67 4.55
N VAL A 158 -35.68 -6.03 3.59
CA VAL A 158 -36.07 -6.69 2.34
C VAL A 158 -36.59 -8.10 2.59
N LEU A 159 -35.96 -8.88 3.47
CA LEU A 159 -36.39 -10.23 3.82
C LEU A 159 -37.78 -10.23 4.49
N LEU A 160 -38.00 -9.27 5.41
CA LEU A 160 -39.30 -9.10 6.07
C LEU A 160 -40.37 -8.58 5.11
N VAL A 161 -40.02 -7.67 4.18
CA VAL A 161 -40.94 -7.18 3.13
C VAL A 161 -41.28 -8.31 2.16
N LEU A 162 -40.34 -9.18 1.80
CA LEU A 162 -40.59 -10.32 0.91
C LEU A 162 -41.54 -11.34 1.55
N VAL A 163 -41.35 -11.64 2.84
CA VAL A 163 -42.26 -12.51 3.62
C VAL A 163 -43.66 -11.89 3.75
N LEU A 164 -43.73 -10.57 3.98
CA LEU A 164 -45.02 -9.85 4.07
C LEU A 164 -45.73 -9.77 2.70
N VAL A 165 -44.97 -9.59 1.61
CA VAL A 165 -45.47 -9.52 0.22
C VAL A 165 -45.97 -10.88 -0.25
N LEU A 166 -45.31 -11.99 0.12
CA LEU A 166 -45.79 -13.35 -0.16
C LEU A 166 -47.11 -13.65 0.58
N LEU A 167 -47.23 -13.19 1.83
CA LEU A 167 -48.45 -13.30 2.63
C LEU A 167 -49.60 -12.44 2.05
N LEU A 168 -49.27 -11.27 1.49
CA LEU A 168 -50.21 -10.36 0.80
C LEU A 168 -50.64 -10.86 -0.58
N LEU A 169 -49.77 -11.55 -1.32
CA LEU A 169 -50.07 -12.17 -2.62
C LEU A 169 -51.10 -13.31 -2.50
N LEU A 170 -51.11 -14.05 -1.39
CA LEU A 170 -52.16 -15.04 -1.09
C LEU A 170 -53.54 -14.39 -0.82
N LEU A 171 -53.56 -13.14 -0.32
CA LEU A 171 -54.78 -12.36 -0.10
C LEU A 171 -55.27 -11.61 -1.36
N LEU A 172 -54.37 -11.38 -2.33
CA LEU A 172 -54.64 -10.62 -3.56
C LEU A 172 -55.57 -11.34 -4.53
N LEU A 173 -55.65 -12.68 -4.46
CA LEU A 173 -56.57 -13.44 -5.32
C LEU A 173 -58.04 -13.23 -4.93
N LEU A 174 -58.32 -12.76 -3.72
CA LEU A 174 -59.70 -12.71 -3.26
C LEU A 174 -60.45 -11.50 -3.77
N LEU A 175 -59.81 -10.35 -3.99
CA LEU A 175 -60.62 -9.16 -4.16
C LEU A 175 -59.96 -8.12 -5.08
N LEU A 176 -60.16 -8.44 -6.35
CA LEU A 176 -60.65 -7.48 -7.34
C LEU A 176 -61.81 -6.59 -6.82
N LEU A 177 -62.35 -6.75 -5.60
CA LEU A 177 -63.08 -5.67 -4.95
C LEU A 177 -62.10 -4.65 -4.40
N LEU A 178 -61.96 -3.51 -5.03
CA LEU A 178 -62.53 -2.98 -6.26
C LEU A 178 -62.00 -1.59 -6.07
N LEU A 179 -61.14 -1.13 -6.97
CA LEU A 179 -61.23 0.19 -7.61
C LEU A 179 -61.12 1.47 -6.73
N LEU A 180 -61.48 1.42 -5.44
CA LEU A 180 -61.45 2.40 -4.38
C LEU A 180 -60.04 2.55 -3.77
N LEU A 181 -59.25 1.47 -3.81
CA LEU A 181 -57.83 1.47 -3.43
C LEU A 181 -56.99 2.34 -4.39
N LEU A 182 -57.46 2.63 -5.61
CA LEU A 182 -56.66 3.34 -6.62
C LEU A 182 -56.65 4.87 -6.42
N LEU A 183 -57.72 5.46 -5.88
CA LEU A 183 -57.87 6.92 -5.76
C LEU A 183 -57.43 7.46 -4.38
N LEU A 184 -57.63 6.69 -3.30
CA LEU A 184 -57.21 7.08 -1.94
C LEU A 184 -55.71 6.83 -1.68
N LEU A 185 -55.11 5.86 -2.38
CA LEU A 185 -53.69 5.52 -2.30
C LEU A 185 -52.81 6.63 -2.88
N LEU A 186 -53.24 7.35 -3.93
CA LEU A 186 -52.41 8.42 -4.52
C LEU A 186 -52.21 9.63 -3.58
N LEU A 187 -53.25 9.99 -2.81
CA LEU A 187 -53.22 11.12 -1.87
C LEU A 187 -52.53 10.74 -0.54
N LEU A 188 -52.63 9.48 -0.12
CA LEU A 188 -52.00 8.93 1.08
C LEU A 188 -50.52 8.57 0.84
N LEU A 189 -50.15 8.14 -0.37
CA LEU A 189 -48.76 7.84 -0.79
C LEU A 189 -47.89 9.10 -0.75
N LEU A 190 -48.42 10.26 -1.17
CA LEU A 190 -47.72 11.54 -1.08
C LEU A 190 -47.49 11.98 0.39
N LEU A 191 -48.44 11.67 1.29
CA LEU A 191 -48.38 12.04 2.71
C LEU A 191 -47.58 11.05 3.58
N LEU A 192 -47.56 9.74 3.24
CA LEU A 192 -46.70 8.73 3.87
C LEU A 192 -45.24 8.83 3.40
N LEU A 193 -44.98 9.24 2.16
CA LEU A 193 -43.61 9.55 1.68
C LEU A 193 -42.93 10.61 2.57
N LEU A 194 -43.70 11.56 3.13
CA LEU A 194 -43.20 12.60 4.03
C LEU A 194 -43.03 12.14 5.50
N LEU A 195 -43.66 11.02 5.90
CA LEU A 195 -43.78 10.59 7.31
C LEU A 195 -43.19 9.21 7.63
N LEU A 196 -42.94 8.36 6.63
CA LEU A 196 -42.33 7.03 6.79
C LEU A 196 -40.81 7.03 6.96
N LEU A 197 -40.13 8.10 6.53
CA LEU A 197 -38.68 8.18 6.48
C LEU A 197 -37.96 8.02 7.83
N TYR A 198 -38.62 8.21 8.96
CA TYR A 198 -37.92 8.07 10.25
C TYR A 198 -38.01 6.67 10.87
N LYS A 199 -39.10 5.93 10.66
CA LYS A 199 -39.26 4.59 11.24
C LYS A 199 -38.48 3.53 10.47
N SER A 200 -38.29 3.74 9.16
CA SER A 200 -37.40 2.94 8.31
C SER A 200 -35.95 3.00 8.79
N CYS A 201 -35.54 4.11 9.40
CA CYS A 201 -34.20 4.32 9.96
C CYS A 201 -34.01 3.76 11.37
N LEU A 202 -35.05 3.16 11.98
CA LEU A 202 -34.97 2.56 13.33
C LEU A 202 -34.83 1.03 13.26
N PRO A 203 -34.00 0.41 14.13
CA PRO A 203 -33.90 -1.04 14.26
C PRO A 203 -35.24 -1.73 14.55
N ALA A 204 -35.41 -2.95 14.04
CA ALA A 204 -36.64 -3.75 14.16
C ALA A 204 -37.16 -3.93 15.61
N PRO A 205 -36.35 -4.29 16.63
CA PRO A 205 -36.85 -4.47 18.00
C PRO A 205 -37.36 -3.16 18.61
N LEU A 206 -36.67 -2.04 18.34
CA LEU A 206 -37.11 -0.72 18.78
C LEU A 206 -38.39 -0.28 18.07
N ARG A 207 -38.54 -0.63 16.79
CA ARG A 207 -39.77 -0.38 16.02
C ARG A 207 -40.95 -1.17 16.60
N ALA A 208 -40.74 -2.43 16.96
CA ALA A 208 -41.73 -3.27 17.63
C ALA A 208 -42.11 -2.72 19.01
N GLN A 209 -41.14 -2.31 19.83
CA GLN A 209 -41.40 -1.65 21.12
C GLN A 209 -42.19 -0.33 20.96
N ILE A 210 -41.84 0.50 19.97
CA ILE A 210 -42.59 1.73 19.67
C ILE A 210 -44.02 1.40 19.23
N GLN A 211 -44.24 0.30 18.52
CA GLN A 211 -45.57 -0.17 18.14
C GLN A 211 -46.36 -0.71 19.33
N GLN A 212 -45.72 -1.31 20.33
CA GLN A 212 -46.36 -1.78 21.56
C GLN A 212 -46.87 -0.63 22.46
N HIS A 213 -46.32 0.58 22.33
CA HIS A 213 -46.81 1.74 23.08
C HIS A 213 -48.17 2.27 22.58
N ASN A 214 -48.94 2.89 23.48
CA ASN A 214 -50.24 3.49 23.16
C ASN A 214 -50.14 4.62 22.11
N PHE A 215 -51.27 4.94 21.47
CA PHE A 215 -51.35 5.94 20.39
C PHE A 215 -50.80 7.31 20.79
N VAL A 216 -51.06 7.76 22.03
CA VAL A 216 -50.62 9.06 22.54
C VAL A 216 -49.11 9.13 22.65
N THR A 217 -48.47 8.10 23.20
CA THR A 217 -47.00 7.99 23.31
C THR A 217 -46.35 7.96 21.92
N ARG A 218 -46.90 7.20 20.97
CA ARG A 218 -46.42 7.18 19.58
C ARG A 218 -46.51 8.56 18.91
N LYS A 219 -47.59 9.32 19.14
CA LYS A 219 -47.79 10.69 18.63
C LYS A 219 -46.83 11.69 19.28
N ARG A 220 -46.56 11.57 20.59
CA ARG A 220 -45.58 12.39 21.33
C ARG A 220 -44.16 12.17 20.81
N LEU A 221 -43.76 10.91 20.62
CA LEU A 221 -42.45 10.55 20.04
C LEU A 221 -42.27 11.16 18.64
N ARG A 222 -43.27 11.02 17.77
CA ARG A 222 -43.24 11.57 16.41
C ARG A 222 -43.12 13.10 16.41
N ARG A 223 -43.83 13.79 17.31
CA ARG A 223 -43.74 15.25 17.50
C ARG A 223 -42.37 15.69 18.02
N ARG A 224 -41.78 14.97 18.98
CA ARG A 224 -40.42 15.26 19.49
C ARG A 224 -39.38 15.06 18.39
N PHE A 225 -39.45 13.95 17.65
CA PHE A 225 -38.54 13.67 16.53
C PHE A 225 -38.61 14.75 15.45
N GLY A 226 -39.82 15.15 15.03
CA GLY A 226 -40.00 16.24 14.07
C GLY A 226 -39.54 17.61 14.56
N LYS A 227 -39.59 17.88 15.89
CA LYS A 227 -38.98 19.09 16.48
C LYS A 227 -37.45 19.03 16.43
N SER A 228 -36.85 17.87 16.72
CA SER A 228 -35.39 17.68 16.63
C SER A 228 -34.88 17.80 15.19
N LEU A 229 -35.59 17.22 14.21
CA LEU A 229 -35.23 17.36 12.79
C LEU A 229 -35.28 18.81 12.31
N ARG A 230 -36.30 19.59 12.72
CA ARG A 230 -36.37 21.02 12.39
C ARG A 230 -35.25 21.84 13.03
N ARG A 231 -34.80 21.46 14.22
CA ARG A 231 -33.61 22.07 14.85
C ARG A 231 -32.33 21.73 14.09
N LEU A 232 -32.21 20.49 13.60
CA LEU A 232 -31.07 20.04 12.79
C LEU A 232 -31.05 20.64 11.38
N GLY A 233 -32.22 20.91 10.79
CA GLY A 233 -32.33 21.58 9.48
C GLY A 233 -31.79 23.01 9.45
N GLY A 234 -31.56 23.63 10.62
CA GLY A 234 -30.87 24.93 10.74
C GLY A 234 -29.36 24.82 10.94
N CYS A 235 -28.80 23.62 11.01
CA CYS A 235 -27.35 23.41 11.19
C CYS A 235 -26.69 23.11 9.84
N HIS A 236 -25.76 23.96 9.42
CA HIS A 236 -24.84 23.68 8.31
C HIS A 236 -23.83 22.60 8.74
N THR A 237 -24.24 21.34 8.71
CA THR A 237 -23.36 20.20 9.02
C THR A 237 -23.04 19.45 7.74
N ASP A 238 -21.74 19.22 7.50
CA ASP A 238 -21.26 18.43 6.37
C ASP A 238 -21.69 16.95 6.53
N GLY A 239 -22.06 16.30 5.42
CA GLY A 239 -22.61 14.94 5.40
C GLY A 239 -21.67 13.91 6.04
N THR A 240 -20.37 14.16 5.98
CA THR A 240 -19.31 13.37 6.61
C THR A 240 -19.45 13.32 8.14
N HIS A 241 -19.74 14.47 8.76
CA HIS A 241 -19.87 14.58 10.22
C HIS A 241 -21.13 13.86 10.72
N LEU A 242 -22.20 13.83 9.92
CA LEU A 242 -23.42 13.09 10.22
C LEU A 242 -23.20 11.58 10.16
N LYS A 243 -22.48 11.08 9.14
CA LYS A 243 -22.10 9.66 9.04
C LYS A 243 -21.23 9.23 10.22
N LEU A 244 -20.23 10.05 10.56
CA LEU A 244 -19.35 9.80 11.71
C LEU A 244 -20.14 9.73 13.02
N LYS A 245 -21.02 10.70 13.28
CA LYS A 245 -21.87 10.71 14.49
C LYS A 245 -22.79 9.50 14.54
N TYR A 246 -23.36 9.09 13.41
CA TYR A 246 -24.19 7.89 13.31
C TYR A 246 -23.41 6.62 13.70
N LEU A 247 -22.20 6.44 13.17
CA LEU A 247 -21.36 5.29 13.47
C LEU A 247 -20.98 5.24 14.95
N LEU A 248 -20.57 6.38 15.53
CA LEU A 248 -20.25 6.51 16.95
C LEU A 248 -21.42 6.15 17.87
N ASP A 249 -22.63 6.62 17.54
CA ASP A 249 -23.82 6.31 18.33
C ASP A 249 -24.23 4.85 18.18
N LEU A 250 -24.10 4.28 16.97
CA LEU A 250 -24.43 2.89 16.74
C LEU A 250 -23.48 1.94 17.50
N GLU A 251 -22.20 2.26 17.53
CA GLU A 251 -21.19 1.52 18.27
C GLU A 251 -21.53 1.46 19.77
N ARG A 252 -21.91 2.59 20.36
CA ARG A 252 -22.36 2.65 21.78
C ARG A 252 -23.57 1.79 22.06
N LEU A 253 -24.45 1.62 21.07
CA LEU A 253 -25.67 0.81 21.19
C LEU A 253 -25.42 -0.69 20.95
N GLN A 254 -24.38 -1.05 20.21
CA GLN A 254 -24.19 -2.41 19.67
C GLN A 254 -22.76 -2.94 19.84
N ARG A 255 -22.24 -2.92 21.07
CA ARG A 255 -20.89 -3.44 21.42
C ARG A 255 -20.60 -4.88 20.98
N ARG A 256 -21.61 -5.72 20.71
CA ARG A 256 -21.43 -7.12 20.27
C ARG A 256 -21.26 -7.31 18.75
N ARG A 257 -21.24 -6.25 17.94
CA ARG A 257 -21.22 -6.38 16.46
C ARG A 257 -19.83 -6.52 15.83
N SER A 258 -18.76 -6.31 16.58
CA SER A 258 -17.37 -6.36 16.11
C SER A 258 -16.65 -7.67 16.47
N GLU A 259 -17.40 -8.69 16.89
CA GLU A 259 -16.89 -9.97 17.35
C GLU A 259 -17.26 -11.06 16.32
N GLU A 260 -16.28 -11.84 15.87
CA GLU A 260 -16.51 -13.06 15.08
C GLU A 260 -16.56 -14.27 16.02
N ILE A 261 -17.59 -15.11 15.87
CA ILE A 261 -17.82 -16.28 16.73
C ILE A 261 -17.68 -17.54 15.89
N PHE A 262 -16.81 -18.45 16.32
CA PHE A 262 -16.54 -19.72 15.65
C PHE A 262 -17.04 -20.88 16.51
N PRO A 263 -18.08 -21.62 16.06
CA PRO A 263 -18.49 -22.85 16.72
C PRO A 263 -17.47 -23.95 16.42
N VAL A 264 -16.84 -24.48 17.46
CA VAL A 264 -15.78 -25.49 17.40
C VAL A 264 -16.04 -26.63 18.38
N ARG A 265 -15.26 -27.70 18.29
CA ARG A 265 -15.29 -28.82 19.23
C ARG A 265 -13.98 -28.89 20.02
N SER A 266 -14.07 -29.38 21.25
CA SER A 266 -12.88 -29.69 22.05
C SER A 266 -12.21 -30.96 21.49
N PRO A 267 -10.87 -31.01 21.40
CA PRO A 267 -10.16 -32.21 21.01
C PRO A 267 -10.54 -33.35 21.95
N GLY A 268 -11.05 -34.44 21.39
CA GLY A 268 -11.41 -35.61 22.20
C GLY A 268 -12.81 -35.57 22.83
N SER A 269 -13.56 -34.46 22.75
CA SER A 269 -14.91 -34.34 23.31
C SER A 269 -15.91 -33.79 22.29
N ALA A 270 -17.15 -34.29 22.31
CA ALA A 270 -18.23 -33.76 21.46
C ALA A 270 -18.84 -32.45 21.99
N ALA A 271 -18.31 -31.91 23.10
CA ALA A 271 -18.83 -30.68 23.69
C ALA A 271 -18.62 -29.47 22.76
N PRO A 272 -19.70 -28.72 22.44
CA PRO A 272 -19.58 -27.52 21.62
C PRO A 272 -18.93 -26.39 22.42
N ILE A 273 -17.92 -25.78 21.83
CA ILE A 273 -17.24 -24.58 22.31
C ILE A 273 -17.47 -23.47 21.28
N ALA A 274 -17.58 -22.23 21.74
CA ALA A 274 -17.55 -21.07 20.85
C ALA A 274 -16.27 -20.27 21.13
N ILE A 275 -15.48 -20.03 20.09
CA ILE A 275 -14.34 -19.10 20.14
C ILE A 275 -14.83 -17.73 19.69
N HIS A 276 -14.52 -16.71 20.49
CA HIS A 276 -14.87 -15.33 20.22
C HIS A 276 -13.57 -14.55 19.97
N VAL A 277 -13.53 -13.83 18.85
CA VAL A 277 -12.38 -13.00 18.48
C VAL A 277 -12.85 -11.59 18.23
N SER A 278 -12.22 -10.62 18.89
CA SER A 278 -12.48 -9.19 18.65
C SER A 278 -11.21 -8.35 18.75
N GLY A 279 -11.18 -7.23 18.03
CA GLY A 279 -10.02 -6.34 17.99
C GLY A 279 -9.66 -5.69 19.34
N ASP A 280 -10.60 -5.63 20.28
CA ASP A 280 -10.44 -5.01 21.61
C ASP A 280 -10.22 -6.02 22.76
N SER A 281 -10.62 -7.29 22.59
CA SER A 281 -10.55 -8.30 23.66
C SER A 281 -9.69 -9.52 23.33
N GLY A 282 -9.10 -9.57 22.14
CA GLY A 282 -8.25 -10.67 21.72
C GLY A 282 -9.04 -11.94 21.46
N VAL A 283 -8.54 -13.06 22.00
CA VAL A 283 -9.12 -14.40 21.84
C VAL A 283 -9.72 -14.85 23.17
N SER A 284 -11.01 -15.20 23.15
CA SER A 284 -11.72 -15.77 24.30
C SER A 284 -12.60 -16.95 23.86
N TRP A 285 -13.05 -17.74 24.83
CA TRP A 285 -13.88 -18.92 24.56
C TRP A 285 -15.00 -19.08 25.60
N SER A 286 -16.05 -19.80 25.22
CA SER A 286 -17.18 -20.15 26.09
C SER A 286 -17.69 -21.56 25.79
N CYS A 287 -18.04 -22.33 26.82
CA CYS A 287 -18.75 -23.61 26.67
C CYS A 287 -20.23 -23.41 26.35
N GLY A 288 -20.81 -24.25 25.48
CA GLY A 288 -22.21 -24.19 25.07
C GLY A 288 -23.17 -24.09 26.26
N GLY A 289 -23.87 -22.95 26.37
CA GLY A 289 -24.90 -22.69 27.40
C GLY A 289 -24.48 -21.78 28.56
N SER A 290 -23.19 -21.47 28.73
CA SER A 290 -22.74 -20.52 29.76
C SER A 290 -22.46 -19.13 29.18
N GLU A 291 -22.92 -18.07 29.86
CA GLU A 291 -22.52 -16.68 29.54
C GLU A 291 -21.10 -16.34 30.02
N SER A 292 -20.44 -17.23 30.77
CA SER A 292 -19.09 -16.99 31.29
C SER A 292 -18.03 -17.13 30.18
N ARG A 293 -17.58 -15.98 29.68
CA ARG A 293 -16.44 -15.87 28.75
C ARG A 293 -15.13 -16.06 29.50
N GLN A 294 -14.26 -16.89 28.95
CA GLN A 294 -12.89 -17.08 29.44
C GLN A 294 -11.90 -16.49 28.44
N HIS A 295 -11.12 -15.52 28.88
CA HIS A 295 -10.04 -14.94 28.07
C HIS A 295 -8.88 -15.94 27.96
N PHE A 296 -8.32 -16.06 26.76
CA PHE A 296 -7.16 -16.91 26.49
C PHE A 296 -5.88 -16.08 26.32
N CYS A 297 -5.88 -15.14 25.38
CA CYS A 297 -4.75 -14.26 25.12
C CYS A 297 -5.13 -13.05 24.25
N ASP A 298 -4.28 -12.03 24.29
CA ASP A 298 -4.31 -10.95 23.30
C ASP A 298 -3.48 -11.35 22.08
N PHE A 299 -3.61 -10.63 20.97
CA PHE A 299 -2.91 -10.99 19.73
C PHE A 299 -1.37 -11.00 19.87
N PRO A 300 -0.72 -10.00 20.51
CA PRO A 300 0.74 -10.01 20.66
C PRO A 300 1.30 -11.18 21.47
N ASP A 301 0.47 -11.85 22.28
CA ASP A 301 0.87 -13.00 23.09
C ASP A 301 0.99 -14.31 22.29
N ILE A 302 0.47 -14.33 21.05
CA ILE A 302 0.47 -15.52 20.20
C ILE A 302 1.87 -15.72 19.63
N ALA A 303 2.43 -16.91 19.84
CA ALA A 303 3.75 -17.28 19.34
C ALA A 303 3.69 -18.12 18.06
N ASP A 304 2.73 -19.05 17.96
CA ASP A 304 2.59 -19.94 16.80
C ASP A 304 1.13 -20.36 16.60
N ILE A 305 0.76 -20.61 15.34
CA ILE A 305 -0.54 -21.18 14.97
C ILE A 305 -0.32 -22.28 13.92
N SER A 306 -0.80 -23.48 14.21
CA SER A 306 -0.73 -24.61 13.26
C SER A 306 -2.11 -25.18 12.92
N ILE A 307 -2.26 -25.62 11.67
CA ILE A 307 -3.46 -26.30 11.16
C ILE A 307 -3.04 -27.73 10.81
N LYS A 308 -3.72 -28.72 11.40
CA LYS A 308 -3.48 -30.15 11.15
C LYS A 308 -4.79 -30.85 10.80
N GLN A 309 -4.71 -31.99 10.12
CA GLN A 309 -5.87 -32.85 9.94
C GLN A 309 -6.25 -33.51 11.26
N ALA A 310 -7.53 -33.46 11.63
CA ALA A 310 -7.99 -34.11 12.86
C ALA A 310 -7.95 -35.64 12.71
N ALA A 311 -7.69 -36.35 13.80
CA ALA A 311 -7.66 -37.81 13.80
C ALA A 311 -9.07 -38.39 13.57
N SER A 312 -9.19 -39.37 12.69
CA SER A 312 -10.44 -40.10 12.42
C SER A 312 -10.94 -40.81 13.67
N ARG A 313 -12.18 -40.52 14.06
CA ARG A 313 -12.91 -41.23 15.13
C ARG A 313 -13.82 -42.35 14.62
N ASP A 314 -14.06 -42.38 13.32
CA ASP A 314 -14.83 -43.40 12.61
C ASP A 314 -14.36 -43.34 11.16
N GLY A 315 -14.14 -44.49 10.51
CA GLY A 315 -13.46 -44.65 9.21
C GLY A 315 -14.09 -43.99 7.96
N GLY A 316 -14.77 -42.86 8.11
CA GLY A 316 -15.19 -41.96 7.03
C GLY A 316 -14.15 -40.87 6.72
N ALA A 317 -14.35 -40.17 5.59
CA ALA A 317 -13.50 -39.07 5.15
C ALA A 317 -13.59 -37.89 6.15
N VAL A 318 -12.52 -37.67 6.91
CA VAL A 318 -12.45 -36.62 7.94
C VAL A 318 -12.11 -35.27 7.29
N GLU A 319 -13.08 -34.36 7.21
CA GLU A 319 -12.86 -32.97 6.78
C GLU A 319 -12.43 -32.04 7.92
N ASN A 320 -12.55 -32.49 9.17
CA ASN A 320 -12.25 -31.70 10.35
C ASN A 320 -10.77 -31.30 10.44
N ARG A 321 -10.52 -30.08 10.92
CA ARG A 321 -9.16 -29.53 11.10
C ARG A 321 -8.91 -29.17 12.55
N LEU A 322 -7.82 -29.69 13.09
CA LEU A 322 -7.31 -29.31 14.40
C LEU A 322 -6.49 -28.03 14.22
N VAL A 323 -6.87 -26.98 14.94
CA VAL A 323 -6.10 -25.73 15.01
C VAL A 323 -5.54 -25.59 16.41
N THR A 324 -4.23 -25.38 16.48
CA THR A 324 -3.46 -25.25 17.72
C THR A 324 -2.89 -23.84 17.80
N LEU A 325 -3.32 -23.05 18.78
CA LEU A 325 -2.72 -21.76 19.11
C LEU A 325 -1.75 -21.94 20.28
N THR A 326 -0.52 -21.49 20.10
CA THR A 326 0.52 -21.53 21.14
C THR A 326 0.84 -20.10 21.57
N LYS A 327 0.77 -19.84 22.87
CA LYS A 327 1.19 -18.57 23.46
C LYS A 327 2.70 -18.52 23.70
N ALA A 328 3.22 -17.31 23.89
CA ALA A 328 4.62 -17.09 24.27
C ALA A 328 5.00 -17.75 25.62
N ASP A 329 4.04 -17.99 26.51
CA ASP A 329 4.23 -18.72 27.78
C ASP A 329 4.10 -20.26 27.63
N ASN A 330 4.07 -20.77 26.40
CA ASN A 330 3.87 -22.18 26.03
C ASN A 330 2.51 -22.78 26.42
N ARG A 331 1.52 -21.97 26.84
CA ARG A 331 0.14 -22.46 26.98
C ARG A 331 -0.49 -22.61 25.60
N VAL A 332 -1.31 -23.65 25.46
CA VAL A 332 -1.89 -24.04 24.17
C VAL A 332 -3.42 -24.03 24.25
N LEU A 333 -4.06 -23.55 23.18
CA LEU A 333 -5.48 -23.74 22.91
C LEU A 333 -5.62 -24.60 21.66
N GLU A 334 -6.21 -25.79 21.84
CA GLU A 334 -6.49 -26.71 20.74
C GLU A 334 -7.99 -26.81 20.50
N VAL A 335 -8.41 -26.63 19.26
CA VAL A 335 -9.82 -26.66 18.86
C VAL A 335 -9.99 -27.33 17.50
N GLU A 336 -11.10 -28.05 17.35
CA GLU A 336 -11.43 -28.78 16.13
C GLU A 336 -12.52 -28.03 15.34
N PHE A 337 -12.17 -27.63 14.12
CA PHE A 337 -13.07 -26.97 13.17
C PHE A 337 -13.74 -28.00 12.26
N PRO A 338 -15.03 -27.82 11.93
CA PRO A 338 -15.76 -28.71 11.01
C PRO A 338 -15.16 -28.78 9.61
N THR A 339 -14.63 -27.67 9.11
CA THR A 339 -14.09 -27.59 7.75
C THR A 339 -12.74 -26.89 7.68
N LEU A 340 -11.94 -27.21 6.65
CA LEU A 340 -10.72 -26.47 6.33
C LEU A 340 -10.99 -25.00 6.00
N ARG A 341 -12.16 -24.71 5.44
CA ARG A 341 -12.55 -23.34 5.07
C ARG A 341 -12.70 -22.46 6.31
N GLU A 342 -13.42 -22.94 7.32
CA GLU A 342 -13.60 -22.22 8.59
C GLU A 342 -12.28 -22.10 9.36
N ALA A 343 -11.47 -23.17 9.40
CA ALA A 343 -10.15 -23.13 10.03
C ALA A 343 -9.25 -22.05 9.40
N ARG A 344 -9.20 -21.97 8.06
CA ARG A 344 -8.44 -20.92 7.35
C ARG A 344 -9.01 -19.53 7.57
N SER A 345 -10.34 -19.39 7.59
CA SER A 345 -11.01 -18.13 7.92
C SER A 345 -10.61 -17.63 9.31
N PHE A 346 -10.61 -18.52 10.30
CA PHE A 346 -10.22 -18.23 11.68
C PHE A 346 -8.73 -17.86 11.80
N VAL A 347 -7.82 -18.67 11.23
CA VAL A 347 -6.38 -18.36 11.31
C VAL A 347 -6.05 -17.06 10.57
N ALA A 348 -6.68 -16.77 9.43
CA ALA A 348 -6.53 -15.49 8.74
C ALA A 348 -7.02 -14.29 9.55
N LEU A 349 -8.01 -14.48 10.43
CA LEU A 349 -8.48 -13.44 11.35
C LEU A 349 -7.41 -13.12 12.41
N LEU A 350 -6.85 -14.16 13.04
CA LEU A 350 -5.81 -13.98 14.05
C LEU A 350 -4.54 -13.37 13.45
N ASP A 351 -4.12 -13.90 12.32
CA ASP A 351 -2.95 -13.43 11.55
C ASP A 351 -3.11 -11.97 11.10
N GLY A 352 -4.31 -11.57 10.65
CA GLY A 352 -4.59 -10.18 10.30
C GLY A 352 -4.62 -9.24 11.50
N TYR A 353 -5.22 -9.63 12.64
CA TYR A 353 -5.17 -8.82 13.86
C TYR A 353 -3.76 -8.73 14.45
N TYR A 354 -2.97 -9.80 14.39
CA TYR A 354 -1.57 -9.79 14.80
C TYR A 354 -0.75 -8.76 14.00
N ARG A 355 -0.93 -8.73 12.67
CA ARG A 355 -0.28 -7.71 11.83
C ARG A 355 -0.67 -6.28 12.17
N LEU A 356 -1.90 -6.06 12.61
CA LEU A 356 -2.41 -4.74 12.96
C LEU A 356 -1.99 -4.28 14.36
N THR A 357 -1.56 -5.19 15.24
CA THR A 357 -1.36 -4.91 16.68
C THR A 357 0.04 -5.25 17.21
N ALA A 358 0.75 -6.19 16.58
CA ALA A 358 2.05 -6.69 17.04
C ALA A 358 3.16 -6.44 16.00
N ASP A 359 3.11 -7.12 14.86
CA ASP A 359 4.14 -7.01 13.81
C ASP A 359 3.52 -7.03 12.41
N ALA A 360 3.57 -5.89 11.72
CA ALA A 360 3.02 -5.71 10.39
C ALA A 360 3.70 -6.55 9.29
N GLN A 361 4.92 -7.06 9.54
CA GLN A 361 5.67 -7.88 8.59
C GLN A 361 5.62 -9.38 8.91
N HIS A 362 4.86 -9.79 9.94
CA HIS A 362 4.78 -11.19 10.36
C HIS A 362 3.61 -11.96 9.70
N TYR A 363 3.76 -13.28 9.64
CA TYR A 363 2.68 -14.24 9.38
C TYR A 363 2.93 -15.55 10.15
N PHE A 364 1.87 -16.18 10.65
CA PHE A 364 2.00 -17.44 11.39
C PHE A 364 2.15 -18.67 10.50
N CYS A 365 1.33 -18.76 9.43
CA CYS A 365 1.38 -19.92 8.54
C CYS A 365 1.21 -19.52 7.06
N ARG A 366 2.00 -20.16 6.19
CA ARG A 366 1.97 -19.91 4.74
C ARG A 366 0.60 -20.23 4.11
N GLU A 367 -0.19 -21.08 4.75
CA GLU A 367 -1.53 -21.46 4.30
C GLU A 367 -2.54 -20.32 4.29
N VAL A 368 -2.30 -19.23 5.03
CA VAL A 368 -3.16 -18.03 5.00
C VAL A 368 -2.39 -16.73 4.78
N ALA A 369 -1.07 -16.80 4.64
CA ALA A 369 -0.21 -15.62 4.53
C ALA A 369 -0.55 -14.78 3.28
N PRO A 370 -0.68 -13.45 3.38
CA PRO A 370 -0.92 -12.59 2.23
C PRO A 370 0.20 -12.70 1.18
N PRO A 371 -0.11 -12.95 -0.11
CA PRO A 371 0.90 -13.05 -1.16
C PRO A 371 1.84 -11.84 -1.27
N ARG A 372 1.32 -10.61 -1.19
CA ARG A 372 2.12 -9.38 -1.23
C ARG A 372 3.06 -9.23 -0.03
N LEU A 373 2.66 -9.74 1.13
CA LEU A 373 3.53 -9.76 2.30
C LEU A 373 4.73 -10.70 2.09
N LEU A 374 4.50 -11.87 1.50
CA LEU A 374 5.58 -12.80 1.17
C LEU A 374 6.56 -12.19 0.16
N GLU A 375 6.04 -11.50 -0.87
CA GLU A 375 6.84 -10.74 -1.83
C GLU A 375 7.66 -9.63 -1.14
N ASP A 376 7.04 -8.90 -0.20
CA ASP A 376 7.71 -7.82 0.52
C ASP A 376 8.86 -8.34 1.38
N LEU A 377 8.65 -9.45 2.09
CA LEU A 377 9.68 -10.09 2.91
C LEU A 377 10.86 -10.59 2.08
N GLU A 378 10.59 -11.22 0.94
CA GLU A 378 11.63 -11.68 0.01
C GLU A 378 12.48 -10.51 -0.52
N ASN A 379 11.85 -9.37 -0.78
CA ASN A 379 12.51 -8.18 -1.34
C ASN A 379 13.01 -7.18 -0.27
N GLN A 380 12.89 -7.49 1.02
CA GLN A 380 13.18 -6.56 2.12
C GLN A 380 12.44 -5.22 1.98
N CYS A 381 11.23 -5.27 1.42
CA CYS A 381 10.36 -4.13 1.23
C CYS A 381 9.49 -3.93 2.47
N HIS A 382 9.36 -2.68 2.91
CA HIS A 382 8.40 -2.32 3.94
C HIS A 382 7.00 -2.20 3.34
N GLY A 383 5.99 -2.42 4.17
CA GLY A 383 4.62 -2.06 3.84
C GLY A 383 4.44 -0.55 3.61
N PRO A 384 3.20 -0.05 3.54
CA PRO A 384 2.89 1.35 3.27
C PRO A 384 3.17 2.28 4.47
N ILE A 385 4.42 2.31 4.94
CA ILE A 385 4.86 3.16 6.06
C ILE A 385 4.98 4.62 5.61
N SER A 386 4.78 5.54 6.55
CA SER A 386 4.92 6.98 6.30
C SER A 386 6.37 7.35 5.97
N ALA A 387 6.57 8.51 5.36
CA ALA A 387 7.91 9.03 5.10
C ALA A 387 8.69 9.25 6.41
N GLU A 388 8.01 9.71 7.47
CA GLU A 388 8.62 9.92 8.79
C GLU A 388 9.18 8.62 9.38
N PHE A 389 8.41 7.52 9.33
CA PHE A 389 8.90 6.20 9.78
C PHE A 389 10.08 5.71 8.96
N ALA A 390 10.05 5.93 7.64
CA ALA A 390 11.16 5.56 6.77
C ALA A 390 12.44 6.33 7.11
N VAL A 391 12.33 7.65 7.33
CA VAL A 391 13.45 8.51 7.69
C VAL A 391 14.02 8.13 9.05
N ASN A 392 13.18 7.99 10.08
CA ASN A 392 13.66 7.62 11.41
C ASN A 392 14.37 6.24 11.40
N LYS A 393 13.87 5.27 10.62
CA LYS A 393 14.53 3.96 10.50
C LYS A 393 15.92 4.06 9.84
N LEU A 394 16.10 4.99 8.90
CA LEU A 394 17.40 5.28 8.29
C LEU A 394 18.34 6.04 9.24
N GLU A 395 17.81 7.02 9.99
CA GLU A 395 18.55 7.76 11.01
C GLU A 395 19.03 6.84 12.14
N ALA A 396 18.16 5.95 12.63
CA ALA A 396 18.51 4.93 13.62
C ALA A 396 19.56 3.94 13.12
N ALA A 397 19.65 3.73 11.80
CA ALA A 397 20.70 2.93 11.16
C ALA A 397 22.02 3.72 10.95
N GLY A 398 22.10 4.96 11.44
CA GLY A 398 23.30 5.80 11.41
C GLY A 398 23.30 6.87 10.31
N GLY A 399 22.26 6.94 9.47
CA GLY A 399 22.12 7.99 8.44
C GLY A 399 23.27 8.06 7.43
N ALA A 400 24.02 6.96 7.28
CA ALA A 400 25.19 6.93 6.42
C ALA A 400 24.80 7.11 4.94
N PRO A 401 25.61 7.86 4.16
CA PRO A 401 25.53 7.88 2.70
C PRO A 401 25.42 6.47 2.14
N GLY A 402 24.56 6.26 1.13
CA GLY A 402 24.32 4.94 0.55
C GLY A 402 23.28 4.05 1.25
N LEU A 403 22.83 4.38 2.46
CA LEU A 403 21.70 3.69 3.08
C LEU A 403 20.39 4.03 2.37
N PHE A 404 19.58 3.01 2.13
CA PHE A 404 18.27 3.15 1.52
C PHE A 404 17.23 2.26 2.18
N LEU A 405 15.97 2.67 2.07
CA LEU A 405 14.81 1.93 2.52
C LEU A 405 13.81 1.81 1.37
N LEU A 406 13.49 0.56 1.01
CA LEU A 406 12.43 0.23 0.07
C LEU A 406 11.10 0.08 0.82
N ARG A 407 10.04 0.76 0.36
CA ARG A 407 8.70 0.66 0.93
C ARG A 407 7.60 0.78 -0.13
N ARG A 408 6.43 0.21 0.13
CA ARG A 408 5.23 0.46 -0.69
C ARG A 408 4.76 1.91 -0.51
N SER A 409 4.15 2.48 -1.56
CA SER A 409 3.54 3.80 -1.45
C SER A 409 2.32 3.75 -0.54
N PRO A 410 2.18 4.69 0.41
CA PRO A 410 0.98 4.80 1.24
C PRO A 410 -0.24 5.35 0.48
N GLN A 411 -0.05 5.87 -0.74
CA GLN A 411 -1.08 6.53 -1.55
C GLN A 411 -1.53 5.69 -2.75
N ASP A 412 -0.66 4.82 -3.28
CA ASP A 412 -0.90 4.06 -4.51
C ASP A 412 -0.41 2.61 -4.38
N PHE A 413 -1.24 1.66 -4.76
CA PHE A 413 -0.96 0.22 -4.64
C PHE A 413 0.08 -0.29 -5.65
N ASP A 414 0.29 0.44 -6.76
CA ASP A 414 1.17 0.03 -7.86
C ASP A 414 2.54 0.73 -7.82
N SER A 415 2.78 1.54 -6.79
CA SER A 415 3.99 2.34 -6.62
C SER A 415 4.81 1.88 -5.41
N TYR A 416 6.13 1.89 -5.60
CA TYR A 416 7.13 1.69 -4.54
C TYR A 416 7.97 2.95 -4.40
N LEU A 417 8.48 3.18 -3.19
CA LEU A 417 9.28 4.34 -2.85
C LEU A 417 10.63 3.87 -2.32
N LEU A 418 11.70 4.44 -2.88
CA LEU A 418 13.06 4.27 -2.40
C LEU A 418 13.42 5.54 -1.61
N THR A 419 13.54 5.40 -0.29
CA THR A 419 13.94 6.50 0.61
C THR A 419 15.44 6.40 0.82
N VAL A 420 16.17 7.48 0.57
CA VAL A 420 17.65 7.52 0.65
C VAL A 420 18.09 8.70 1.52
N CYS A 421 19.22 8.54 2.20
CA CYS A 421 19.90 9.65 2.88
C CYS A 421 20.82 10.37 1.90
N VAL A 422 20.67 11.69 1.78
CA VAL A 422 21.54 12.52 0.93
C VAL A 422 22.22 13.56 1.80
N GLN A 423 23.55 13.61 1.78
CA GLN A 423 24.29 14.64 2.49
C GLN A 423 24.28 15.95 1.68
N VAL A 424 23.51 16.93 2.14
CA VAL A 424 23.49 18.27 1.55
C VAL A 424 24.59 19.10 2.22
N ARG A 425 25.63 19.51 1.47
CA ARG A 425 26.55 20.54 1.95
C ARG A 425 25.82 21.88 1.93
N PRO A 426 25.81 22.66 3.03
CA PRO A 426 25.31 24.01 2.98
C PRO A 426 26.14 24.82 1.95
N PRO A 427 25.52 25.71 1.17
CA PRO A 427 26.26 26.55 0.24
C PRO A 427 27.28 27.40 1.02
N GLU A 428 28.56 27.27 0.65
CA GLU A 428 29.62 28.16 1.15
C GLU A 428 29.34 29.58 0.65
N GLY A 429 28.85 30.45 1.53
CA GLY A 429 28.64 31.86 1.18
C GLY A 429 27.42 32.52 1.81
N PHE A 430 27.26 32.43 3.13
CA PHE A 430 26.54 33.47 3.88
C PHE A 430 27.28 33.71 5.20
N GLY A 431 28.35 34.49 5.12
CA GLY A 431 28.84 35.24 6.28
C GLY A 431 27.78 36.28 6.64
N GLY A 432 27.01 36.01 7.69
CA GLY A 432 25.95 36.88 8.16
C GLY A 432 26.03 37.05 9.67
N ALA A 433 26.71 38.13 10.07
CA ALA A 433 26.58 38.92 11.29
C ALA A 433 26.06 38.23 12.57
N GLY A 434 26.93 38.19 13.57
CA GLY A 434 26.53 37.90 14.94
C GLY A 434 25.48 38.88 15.46
N THR A 435 24.52 38.34 16.20
CA THR A 435 23.69 39.07 17.14
C THR A 435 23.88 38.48 18.53
N PRO A 436 24.10 39.31 19.57
CA PRO A 436 24.42 38.83 20.91
C PRO A 436 23.15 38.31 21.60
N ALA A 437 23.30 37.22 22.35
CA ALA A 437 22.29 36.73 23.26
C ALA A 437 22.06 37.75 24.41
N PRO A 438 20.81 38.02 24.83
CA PRO A 438 20.56 38.86 25.99
C PRO A 438 20.85 38.10 27.28
N GLY A 439 21.60 38.74 28.17
CA GLY A 439 21.97 38.21 29.48
C GLY A 439 20.82 38.18 30.49
N GLY A 440 20.90 37.16 31.35
CA GLY A 440 20.61 37.10 32.78
C GLY A 440 19.37 37.79 33.37
N GLN A 441 18.59 37.03 34.15
CA GLN A 441 18.57 37.13 35.62
C GLN A 441 17.63 36.10 36.27
N HIS A 442 17.95 35.79 37.54
CA HIS A 442 17.21 35.02 38.55
C HIS A 442 17.49 33.51 38.71
N SER A 443 18.50 33.21 39.52
CA SER A 443 18.39 32.23 40.62
C SER A 443 18.15 33.01 41.95
N PRO A 444 17.63 32.38 43.01
CA PRO A 444 18.46 31.62 43.97
C PRO A 444 17.74 30.34 44.45
N GLY A 445 18.31 29.31 45.07
CA GLY A 445 19.61 29.04 45.69
C GLY A 445 19.39 27.92 46.72
N THR A 446 20.34 26.98 46.87
CA THR A 446 20.91 26.42 48.14
C THR A 446 21.72 25.15 47.80
N CYS A 447 23.05 25.16 47.82
CA CYS A 447 24.03 24.99 48.94
C CYS A 447 24.17 23.55 49.46
N GLY A 448 25.39 22.98 49.41
CA GLY A 448 25.77 21.78 50.18
C GLY A 448 26.97 20.95 49.69
N ASP A 449 28.18 21.53 49.79
CA ASP A 449 29.58 21.03 49.86
C ASP A 449 30.01 19.54 49.84
N GLY A 450 31.20 19.34 49.23
CA GLY A 450 32.34 18.49 49.67
C GLY A 450 32.46 17.09 49.03
N ASP A 451 33.60 16.54 48.60
CA ASP A 451 35.02 16.94 48.61
C ASP A 451 35.83 15.97 47.69
N MET A 452 37.09 16.31 47.45
CA MET A 452 38.12 15.94 46.46
C MET A 452 38.48 14.48 46.05
N GLY A 453 39.04 14.42 44.82
CA GLY A 453 40.15 13.56 44.37
C GLY A 453 39.90 13.02 42.95
N THR A 454 40.61 13.31 41.85
CA THR A 454 41.99 13.73 41.57
C THR A 454 42.02 14.16 40.07
N VAL A 455 42.83 15.16 39.69
CA VAL A 455 42.89 15.75 38.32
C VAL A 455 44.31 15.61 37.70
N PRO A 456 44.61 16.07 36.46
CA PRO A 456 44.95 15.32 35.24
C PRO A 456 46.47 15.44 34.89
N PRO A 457 46.97 15.36 33.63
CA PRO A 457 46.72 16.42 32.64
C PRO A 457 46.57 16.00 31.17
N ALA A 458 45.74 16.77 30.46
CA ALA A 458 45.96 17.10 29.07
C ALA A 458 47.20 18.00 28.97
N VAL A 459 48.07 17.72 27.99
CA VAL A 459 49.10 18.66 27.54
C VAL A 459 48.67 19.20 26.18
N SER A 460 48.34 20.49 26.21
CA SER A 460 48.27 21.43 25.11
C SER A 460 49.64 21.64 24.47
N LEU A 461 49.69 22.13 23.23
CA LEU A 461 50.67 23.13 22.79
C LEU A 461 50.23 23.78 21.47
N TRP A 462 49.63 24.96 21.60
CA TRP A 462 49.83 26.04 20.63
C TRP A 462 51.22 26.64 20.90
N GLY A 463 51.98 26.92 19.83
CA GLY A 463 53.18 27.75 19.88
C GLY A 463 53.49 28.30 18.49
N GLY A 464 53.26 29.60 18.28
CA GLY A 464 53.98 30.40 17.26
C GLY A 464 55.22 31.07 17.89
N PRO A 465 55.83 32.14 17.32
CA PRO A 465 55.90 32.64 15.94
C PRO A 465 57.36 33.00 15.49
N HIS A 466 57.51 33.67 14.33
CA HIS A 466 58.73 34.30 13.72
C HIS A 466 59.69 33.36 12.97
N GLY A 467 60.22 33.65 11.76
CA GLY A 467 60.11 34.77 10.82
C GLY A 467 61.27 34.68 9.80
N ALA A 468 61.04 35.01 8.53
CA ALA A 468 61.99 35.64 7.58
C ALA A 468 61.52 35.52 6.11
N ASP A 469 60.98 36.65 5.61
CA ASP A 469 61.25 37.33 4.35
C ASP A 469 60.86 36.82 2.92
N PRO A 470 60.62 37.78 2.00
CA PRO A 470 59.69 37.67 0.88
C PRO A 470 60.38 37.66 -0.50
N GLY A 471 59.69 37.18 -1.53
CA GLY A 471 60.13 37.44 -2.90
C GLY A 471 59.42 36.68 -4.02
N VAL A 472 58.77 37.49 -4.87
CA VAL A 472 58.62 37.34 -6.33
C VAL A 472 57.31 36.74 -6.88
N LEU A 473 56.68 37.63 -7.64
CA LEU A 473 55.52 37.54 -8.53
C LEU A 473 55.62 36.47 -9.64
N GLY A 474 54.45 35.94 -10.02
CA GLY A 474 54.11 35.61 -11.42
C GLY A 474 53.97 34.11 -11.73
N GLY A 475 52.79 33.69 -12.18
CA GLY A 475 52.62 32.34 -12.75
C GLY A 475 51.17 31.87 -12.85
N THR A 476 50.54 32.19 -13.98
CA THR A 476 49.45 31.51 -14.69
C THR A 476 48.80 30.26 -14.06
N GLY A 477 47.46 30.25 -14.06
CA GLY A 477 46.61 29.13 -13.66
C GLY A 477 47.02 27.80 -14.32
N THR A 478 47.22 26.79 -13.48
CA THR A 478 47.50 25.42 -13.86
C THR A 478 46.20 24.61 -13.83
N VAL A 479 45.83 24.10 -15.00
CA VAL A 479 44.80 23.07 -15.20
C VAL A 479 45.27 21.77 -14.51
N PRO A 480 44.39 21.03 -13.80
CA PRO A 480 44.78 19.74 -13.23
C PRO A 480 44.98 18.68 -14.34
N PRO A 481 45.97 17.77 -14.19
CA PRO A 481 46.39 16.87 -15.27
C PRO A 481 45.54 15.59 -15.37
N ALA A 482 45.56 15.04 -16.59
CA ALA A 482 45.23 13.67 -17.01
C ALA A 482 43.75 13.28 -17.24
N VAL A 483 43.11 13.95 -18.21
CA VAL A 483 42.34 13.20 -19.23
C VAL A 483 43.39 12.62 -20.18
N SER A 484 43.37 11.32 -20.47
CA SER A 484 44.21 10.76 -21.53
C SER A 484 43.74 11.32 -22.88
N LEU A 485 44.29 12.46 -23.27
CA LEU A 485 44.25 12.94 -24.64
C LEU A 485 45.04 11.91 -25.45
N TRP A 486 44.34 11.05 -26.19
CA TRP A 486 45.01 10.15 -27.11
C TRP A 486 45.41 10.98 -28.33
N GLU A 487 46.66 11.46 -28.36
CA GLU A 487 47.30 11.92 -29.58
C GLU A 487 47.65 10.68 -30.42
N GLY A 488 46.64 10.15 -31.12
CA GLY A 488 46.86 9.20 -32.19
C GLY A 488 47.60 9.87 -33.36
N PRO A 489 48.38 9.10 -34.14
CA PRO A 489 49.24 9.65 -35.18
C PRO A 489 48.40 10.39 -36.22
N HIS A 490 48.81 11.63 -36.53
CA HIS A 490 48.39 12.46 -37.65
C HIS A 490 47.09 12.07 -38.38
N GLY A 491 46.00 12.79 -38.08
CA GLY A 491 44.84 12.93 -38.97
C GLY A 491 43.95 11.69 -39.12
N ALA A 492 43.20 11.34 -38.08
CA ALA A 492 42.12 10.36 -38.19
C ALA A 492 40.77 11.04 -38.48
N ASP A 493 40.40 11.07 -39.76
CA ASP A 493 39.07 11.41 -40.28
C ASP A 493 37.97 10.60 -39.54
N PRO A 494 36.84 11.21 -39.11
CA PRO A 494 35.66 10.51 -38.57
C PRO A 494 35.17 9.32 -39.42
N ARG A 495 35.62 9.19 -40.69
CA ARG A 495 35.41 8.03 -41.56
C ARG A 495 36.10 6.73 -41.12
N VAL A 496 37.09 6.77 -40.22
CA VAL A 496 37.72 5.55 -39.64
C VAL A 496 36.75 4.82 -38.69
N TRP A 497 35.80 5.56 -38.11
CA TRP A 497 34.70 5.03 -37.30
C TRP A 497 33.48 4.90 -38.20
N GLY A 498 33.32 3.78 -38.90
CA GLY A 498 32.19 3.59 -39.81
C GLY A 498 30.84 3.78 -39.11
N ALA A 499 30.25 4.98 -39.20
CA ALA A 499 28.94 5.28 -38.66
C ALA A 499 27.89 4.44 -39.38
N ARG A 500 27.41 3.38 -38.73
CA ARG A 500 26.37 2.50 -39.28
C ARG A 500 25.04 2.85 -38.65
N GLY A 501 24.41 3.91 -39.17
CA GLY A 501 23.04 4.30 -38.84
C GLY A 501 22.91 5.22 -37.62
N ARG A 502 22.02 6.21 -37.76
CA ARG A 502 21.62 7.14 -36.69
C ARG A 502 20.74 6.40 -35.69
N LEU A 503 21.12 6.41 -34.41
CA LEU A 503 20.37 5.79 -33.32
C LEU A 503 19.36 6.75 -32.69
N GLY A 504 19.64 8.04 -32.71
CA GLY A 504 18.75 9.04 -32.14
C GLY A 504 19.38 10.42 -32.01
N GLN A 505 18.67 11.30 -31.30
CA GLN A 505 19.06 12.67 -31.02
C GLN A 505 18.98 12.92 -29.52
N GLY A 506 20.09 13.36 -28.92
CA GLY A 506 20.13 13.93 -27.58
C GLY A 506 19.84 15.43 -27.61
N SER A 507 19.89 16.11 -26.45
CA SER A 507 19.50 17.52 -26.32
C SER A 507 20.26 18.47 -27.26
N PHE A 508 21.55 18.23 -27.48
CA PHE A 508 22.45 19.01 -28.36
C PHE A 508 23.46 18.08 -29.06
N THR A 509 23.15 16.77 -29.11
CA THR A 509 24.05 15.74 -29.67
C THR A 509 23.29 14.81 -30.61
N GLN A 510 23.96 14.36 -31.67
CA GLN A 510 23.46 13.29 -32.55
C GLN A 510 24.12 11.98 -32.14
N ILE A 511 23.33 10.92 -32.01
CA ILE A 511 23.76 9.61 -31.52
C ILE A 511 23.86 8.64 -32.69
N TYR A 512 25.04 8.08 -32.91
CA TYR A 512 25.32 7.11 -33.96
C TYR A 512 25.84 5.80 -33.40
N LYS A 513 25.64 4.71 -34.13
CA LYS A 513 26.30 3.43 -33.85
C LYS A 513 27.64 3.37 -34.59
N GLY A 514 28.69 2.99 -33.88
CA GLY A 514 30.03 2.82 -34.43
C GLY A 514 30.65 1.48 -34.03
N VAL A 515 31.86 1.24 -34.53
CA VAL A 515 32.69 0.09 -34.14
C VAL A 515 34.09 0.60 -33.86
N LYS A 516 34.62 0.31 -32.67
CA LYS A 516 36.02 0.52 -32.32
C LYS A 516 36.83 -0.68 -32.82
N ARG A 517 37.89 -0.43 -33.57
CA ARG A 517 38.85 -1.45 -34.00
C ARG A 517 40.12 -1.30 -33.18
N GLU A 518 40.48 -2.33 -32.42
CA GLU A 518 41.73 -2.40 -31.68
C GLU A 518 42.68 -3.35 -32.43
N GLN A 519 43.93 -2.94 -32.62
CA GLN A 519 45.00 -3.79 -33.11
C GLN A 519 45.71 -4.37 -31.88
N ASP A 520 45.31 -5.57 -31.47
CA ASP A 520 46.09 -6.37 -30.52
C ASP A 520 47.10 -7.18 -31.34
N GLU A 521 48.41 -7.02 -31.06
CA GLU A 521 49.50 -7.67 -31.82
C GLU A 521 49.48 -9.22 -31.75
N GLU A 522 48.73 -9.81 -30.81
CA GLU A 522 48.66 -11.26 -30.60
C GLU A 522 47.31 -11.93 -30.96
N ASP A 523 46.19 -11.20 -31.05
CA ASP A 523 44.84 -11.82 -31.07
C ASP A 523 43.93 -11.35 -32.24
N GLY A 524 44.50 -10.66 -33.24
CA GLY A 524 43.78 -10.15 -34.41
C GLY A 524 42.91 -8.92 -34.12
N PRO A 525 42.29 -8.30 -35.16
CA PRO A 525 41.55 -7.06 -34.99
C PRO A 525 40.24 -7.27 -34.21
N ARG A 526 40.22 -6.89 -32.93
CA ARG A 526 39.01 -6.89 -32.10
C ARG A 526 38.09 -5.74 -32.48
N GLN A 527 36.82 -6.06 -32.73
CA GLN A 527 35.78 -5.10 -33.10
C GLN A 527 34.76 -4.95 -31.96
N THR A 528 34.78 -3.80 -31.29
CA THR A 528 33.88 -3.51 -30.17
C THR A 528 32.79 -2.54 -30.61
N PRO A 529 31.48 -2.87 -30.46
CA PRO A 529 30.41 -1.94 -30.80
C PRO A 529 30.39 -0.76 -29.83
N VAL A 530 30.33 0.45 -30.37
CA VAL A 530 30.34 1.69 -29.59
C VAL A 530 29.20 2.61 -29.99
N VAL A 531 28.87 3.55 -29.11
CA VAL A 531 27.95 4.64 -29.36
C VAL A 531 28.76 5.93 -29.49
N LEU A 532 28.55 6.64 -30.60
CA LEU A 532 29.18 7.92 -30.87
C LEU A 532 28.17 9.02 -30.61
N LYS A 533 28.46 9.88 -29.63
CA LYS A 533 27.63 11.03 -29.29
C LYS A 533 28.34 12.28 -29.78
N VAL A 534 27.89 12.77 -30.94
CA VAL A 534 28.49 13.89 -31.69
C VAL A 534 27.79 15.17 -31.29
N MET A 535 28.52 16.16 -30.79
CA MET A 535 27.98 17.49 -30.50
C MET A 535 27.59 18.22 -31.78
N ASP A 536 26.43 18.87 -31.77
CA ASP A 536 26.01 19.72 -32.88
C ASP A 536 26.83 21.03 -32.89
N SER A 537 27.36 21.38 -34.06
CA SER A 537 28.13 22.61 -34.28
C SER A 537 27.38 23.91 -33.93
N SER A 538 26.04 23.88 -33.87
CA SER A 538 25.21 25.02 -33.46
C SER A 538 25.20 25.31 -31.95
N HIS A 539 25.74 24.38 -31.13
CA HIS A 539 25.70 24.46 -29.67
C HIS A 539 27.11 24.52 -29.04
N GLN A 540 28.04 25.27 -29.64
CA GLN A 540 29.41 25.43 -29.12
C GLN A 540 29.47 25.97 -27.68
N ASN A 541 28.47 26.75 -27.27
CA ASN A 541 28.34 27.28 -25.91
C ASN A 541 28.22 26.17 -24.84
N CYS A 542 27.89 24.94 -25.25
CA CYS A 542 27.78 23.77 -24.38
C CYS A 542 29.04 22.87 -24.41
N LEU A 543 30.12 23.28 -25.09
CA LEU A 543 31.35 22.49 -25.21
C LEU A 543 32.00 22.21 -23.85
N GLU A 544 32.09 23.23 -23.00
CA GLU A 544 32.71 23.12 -21.67
C GLU A 544 32.01 22.07 -20.80
N SER A 545 30.68 22.15 -20.71
CA SER A 545 29.86 21.21 -19.95
C SER A 545 29.84 19.79 -20.56
N PHE A 546 29.98 19.67 -21.89
CA PHE A 546 30.15 18.38 -22.54
C PHE A 546 31.49 17.73 -22.21
N LEU A 547 32.58 18.51 -22.18
CA LEU A 547 33.90 18.03 -21.79
C LEU A 547 33.99 17.75 -20.29
N GLU A 548 33.31 18.53 -19.46
CA GLU A 548 33.19 18.27 -18.02
C GLU A 548 32.46 16.95 -17.76
N ALA A 549 31.34 16.70 -18.46
CA ALA A 549 30.65 15.41 -18.40
C ALA A 549 31.55 14.26 -18.90
N ALA A 550 32.34 14.48 -19.94
CA ALA A 550 33.28 13.48 -20.45
C ALA A 550 34.40 13.18 -19.44
N SER A 551 34.98 14.21 -18.85
CA SER A 551 36.01 14.12 -17.81
C SER A 551 35.48 13.35 -16.60
N THR A 552 34.29 13.71 -16.12
CA THR A 552 33.61 13.03 -15.02
C THR A 552 33.40 11.55 -15.35
N MET A 553 32.82 11.24 -16.51
CA MET A 553 32.56 9.86 -16.92
C MET A 553 33.85 9.04 -17.14
N SER A 554 34.96 9.66 -17.53
CA SER A 554 36.25 8.97 -17.71
C SER A 554 36.84 8.43 -16.41
N GLN A 555 36.47 9.03 -15.27
CA GLN A 555 36.97 8.65 -13.94
C GLN A 555 36.10 7.58 -13.25
N LEU A 556 35.01 7.16 -13.90
CA LEU A 556 34.02 6.26 -13.32
C LEU A 556 34.16 4.84 -13.90
N SER A 557 34.38 3.86 -13.03
CA SER A 557 34.39 2.44 -13.39
C SER A 557 33.47 1.67 -12.45
N HIS A 558 32.26 1.40 -12.92
CA HIS A 558 31.29 0.59 -12.19
C HIS A 558 30.43 -0.22 -13.16
N LYS A 559 30.11 -1.47 -12.78
CA LYS A 559 29.38 -2.42 -13.65
C LYS A 559 28.00 -1.92 -14.12
N HIS A 560 27.37 -1.02 -13.36
CA HIS A 560 26.08 -0.41 -13.68
C HIS A 560 26.19 1.04 -14.19
N LEU A 561 27.38 1.50 -14.60
CA LEU A 561 27.58 2.76 -15.32
C LEU A 561 28.02 2.47 -16.75
N VAL A 562 27.59 3.32 -17.69
CA VAL A 562 28.06 3.25 -19.07
C VAL A 562 29.52 3.67 -19.14
N LEU A 563 30.36 2.78 -19.67
CA LEU A 563 31.79 3.02 -19.86
C LEU A 563 32.02 4.04 -20.97
N LEU A 564 32.84 5.05 -20.67
CA LEU A 564 33.38 5.97 -21.66
C LEU A 564 34.72 5.42 -22.19
N HIS A 565 34.80 5.14 -23.49
CA HIS A 565 36.04 4.69 -24.13
C HIS A 565 37.00 5.83 -24.47
N GLY A 566 36.47 7.04 -24.73
CA GLY A 566 37.29 8.20 -25.06
C GLY A 566 36.49 9.37 -25.63
N VAL A 567 37.20 10.45 -25.90
CA VAL A 567 36.67 11.69 -26.47
C VAL A 567 37.54 12.09 -27.66
N SER A 568 36.94 12.54 -28.74
CA SER A 568 37.64 13.13 -29.90
C SER A 568 37.35 14.61 -29.96
N LEU A 569 38.41 15.41 -30.01
CA LEU A 569 38.37 16.87 -30.17
C LEU A 569 38.84 17.20 -31.59
N GLY A 570 37.93 17.74 -32.40
CA GLY A 570 38.19 18.06 -33.81
C GLY A 570 37.15 19.05 -34.34
N LYS A 571 36.81 18.97 -35.63
CA LYS A 571 35.73 19.79 -36.23
C LYS A 571 34.38 19.56 -35.53
N ASP A 572 34.13 18.31 -35.13
CA ASP A 572 32.99 17.91 -34.31
C ASP A 572 33.52 17.26 -33.02
N SER A 573 33.00 17.66 -31.86
CA SER A 573 33.36 17.05 -30.57
C SER A 573 32.56 15.78 -30.34
N VAL A 574 33.24 14.64 -30.13
CA VAL A 574 32.58 13.32 -30.07
C VAL A 574 32.95 12.57 -28.80
N MET A 575 31.94 12.04 -28.12
CA MET A 575 32.10 11.15 -26.97
C MET A 575 31.83 9.69 -27.40
N VAL A 576 32.78 8.79 -27.14
CA VAL A 576 32.71 7.38 -27.54
C VAL A 576 32.38 6.51 -26.33
N GLN A 577 31.16 6.00 -26.26
CA GLN A 577 30.65 5.20 -25.14
C GLN A 577 30.45 3.73 -25.54
N GLU A 578 30.35 2.84 -24.56
CA GLU A 578 29.95 1.46 -24.83
C GLU A 578 28.53 1.36 -25.40
N HIS A 579 28.28 0.35 -26.25
CA HIS A 579 26.96 0.10 -26.80
C HIS A 579 26.12 -0.82 -25.90
N VAL A 580 24.98 -0.33 -25.41
CA VAL A 580 24.02 -1.10 -24.62
C VAL A 580 22.87 -1.63 -25.49
N ARG A 581 22.75 -2.97 -25.57
CA ARG A 581 21.95 -3.69 -26.58
C ARG A 581 20.48 -3.31 -26.67
N HIS A 582 19.76 -3.22 -25.55
CA HIS A 582 18.30 -2.99 -25.54
C HIS A 582 17.92 -1.51 -25.41
N GLY A 583 18.90 -0.61 -25.29
CA GLY A 583 18.69 0.84 -25.28
C GLY A 583 17.95 1.35 -24.03
N PRO A 584 17.31 2.53 -24.12
CA PRO A 584 16.65 3.20 -23.00
C PRO A 584 15.49 2.41 -22.38
N LEU A 585 15.43 2.42 -21.05
CA LEU A 585 14.45 1.68 -20.25
C LEU A 585 13.02 2.19 -20.47
N ASP A 586 12.83 3.50 -20.71
CA ASP A 586 11.50 4.06 -20.97
C ASP A 586 10.86 3.50 -22.25
N LEU A 587 11.64 3.33 -23.31
CA LEU A 587 11.19 2.70 -24.55
C LEU A 587 10.89 1.21 -24.35
N TYR A 588 11.75 0.51 -23.60
CA TYR A 588 11.54 -0.90 -23.28
C TYR A 588 10.25 -1.15 -22.50
N LEU A 589 10.02 -0.37 -21.43
CA LEU A 589 8.82 -0.49 -20.59
C LEU A 589 7.53 -0.14 -21.36
N ARG A 590 7.61 0.78 -22.32
CA ARG A 590 6.48 1.11 -23.21
C ARG A 590 6.16 -0.03 -24.17
N LYS A 591 7.18 -0.71 -24.70
CA LYS A 591 7.02 -1.83 -25.64
C LYS A 591 6.51 -3.10 -24.93
N ASN A 592 6.93 -3.34 -23.70
CA ASN A 592 6.61 -4.54 -22.91
C ASN A 592 5.59 -4.26 -21.79
N ARG A 593 4.60 -3.40 -22.04
CA ARG A 593 3.55 -3.10 -21.06
C ARG A 593 2.82 -4.38 -20.65
N GLY A 594 2.73 -4.62 -19.35
CA GLY A 594 2.05 -5.78 -18.76
C GLY A 594 2.88 -7.06 -18.67
N ALA A 595 3.99 -7.17 -19.41
CA ALA A 595 4.88 -8.35 -19.36
C ALA A 595 5.96 -8.26 -18.26
N VAL A 596 6.28 -7.04 -17.81
CA VAL A 596 7.33 -6.81 -16.81
C VAL A 596 6.77 -6.95 -15.39
N THR A 597 7.23 -7.98 -14.68
CA THR A 597 6.83 -8.29 -13.30
C THR A 597 7.35 -7.26 -12.29
N THR A 598 6.77 -7.26 -11.08
CA THR A 598 7.22 -6.40 -9.98
C THR A 598 8.66 -6.71 -9.56
N GLY A 599 9.01 -8.00 -9.37
CA GLY A 599 10.37 -8.42 -9.01
C GLY A 599 11.43 -7.97 -10.01
N TRP A 600 11.09 -7.93 -11.30
CA TRP A 600 11.97 -7.38 -12.35
C TRP A 600 12.26 -5.90 -12.12
N LYS A 601 11.22 -5.10 -11.84
CA LYS A 601 11.34 -3.65 -11.58
C LYS A 601 12.16 -3.38 -10.33
N LEU A 602 11.95 -4.18 -9.27
CA LEU A 602 12.72 -4.09 -8.02
C LEU A 602 14.21 -4.38 -8.25
N THR A 603 14.52 -5.40 -9.06
CA THR A 603 15.90 -5.72 -9.43
C THR A 603 16.56 -4.57 -10.17
N VAL A 604 15.85 -3.93 -11.11
CA VAL A 604 16.36 -2.74 -11.82
C VAL A 604 16.58 -1.56 -10.86
N ALA A 605 15.64 -1.29 -9.95
CA ALA A 605 15.77 -0.22 -8.95
C ALA A 605 16.99 -0.47 -8.03
N LYS A 606 17.21 -1.71 -7.60
CA LYS A 606 18.37 -2.12 -6.81
C LYS A 606 19.69 -1.89 -7.54
N GLN A 607 19.76 -2.23 -8.82
CA GLN A 607 20.96 -1.98 -9.63
C GLN A 607 21.24 -0.50 -9.86
N LEU A 608 20.18 0.30 -10.03
CA LEU A 608 20.30 1.75 -10.13
C LEU A 608 20.82 2.32 -8.80
N ALA A 609 20.30 1.84 -7.66
CA ALA A 609 20.80 2.24 -6.34
C ALA A 609 22.30 1.93 -6.17
N TYR A 610 22.79 0.76 -6.62
CA TYR A 610 24.23 0.46 -6.62
C TYR A 610 25.05 1.44 -7.47
N ALA A 611 24.55 1.85 -8.63
CA ALA A 611 25.23 2.84 -9.47
C ALA A 611 25.29 4.20 -8.77
N LEU A 612 24.20 4.64 -8.15
CA LEU A 612 24.14 5.92 -7.46
C LEU A 612 24.98 5.94 -6.18
N ASN A 613 25.02 4.84 -5.43
CA ASN A 613 25.91 4.68 -4.28
C ASN A 613 27.38 4.86 -4.67
N TYR A 614 27.81 4.23 -5.78
CA TYR A 614 29.16 4.37 -6.28
C TYR A 614 29.49 5.82 -6.69
N LEU A 615 28.53 6.54 -7.29
CA LEU A 615 28.70 7.95 -7.63
C LEU A 615 28.80 8.83 -6.39
N GLU A 616 28.03 8.52 -5.35
CA GLU A 616 28.10 9.18 -4.04
C GLU A 616 29.46 8.96 -3.37
N ASP A 617 30.00 7.73 -3.39
CA ASP A 617 31.35 7.43 -2.88
C ASP A 617 32.42 8.27 -3.58
N LYS A 618 32.23 8.56 -4.87
CA LYS A 618 33.10 9.42 -5.68
C LYS A 618 32.77 10.92 -5.56
N LYS A 619 31.76 11.30 -4.78
CA LYS A 619 31.26 12.67 -4.60
C LYS A 619 30.84 13.34 -5.91
N ILE A 620 30.30 12.56 -6.84
CA ILE A 620 29.87 13.01 -8.16
C ILE A 620 28.34 12.97 -8.23
N PRO A 621 27.65 14.13 -8.25
CA PRO A 621 26.21 14.15 -8.43
C PRO A 621 25.85 13.82 -9.88
N HIS A 622 25.01 12.81 -10.10
CA HIS A 622 24.50 12.52 -11.45
C HIS A 622 23.53 13.62 -11.95
N GLY A 623 22.70 14.19 -11.07
CA GLY A 623 21.85 15.35 -11.39
C GLY A 623 20.72 15.16 -12.44
N ASN A 624 20.64 14.02 -13.12
CA ASN A 624 19.69 13.79 -14.23
C ASN A 624 19.32 12.31 -14.42
N VAL A 625 18.94 11.65 -13.33
CA VAL A 625 18.54 10.24 -13.36
C VAL A 625 17.11 10.13 -13.87
N SER A 626 16.91 9.43 -14.98
CA SER A 626 15.58 9.18 -15.56
C SER A 626 15.56 7.87 -16.34
N ALA A 627 14.36 7.33 -16.61
CA ALA A 627 14.21 6.10 -17.39
C ALA A 627 14.75 6.21 -18.83
N LYS A 628 14.95 7.43 -19.35
CA LYS A 628 15.63 7.68 -20.64
C LYS A 628 17.15 7.48 -20.56
N LYS A 629 17.72 7.63 -19.37
CA LYS A 629 19.16 7.54 -19.07
C LYS A 629 19.56 6.19 -18.49
N VAL A 630 18.60 5.39 -18.02
CA VAL A 630 18.82 3.99 -17.67
C VAL A 630 18.74 3.15 -18.93
N LEU A 631 19.83 2.46 -19.27
CA LEU A 631 19.93 1.59 -20.44
C LEU A 631 19.85 0.12 -20.01
N LEU A 632 19.10 -0.68 -20.75
CA LEU A 632 18.94 -2.11 -20.49
C LEU A 632 19.97 -2.92 -21.29
N ALA A 633 20.89 -3.57 -20.60
CA ALA A 633 21.91 -4.42 -21.21
C ALA A 633 21.44 -5.87 -21.38
N ARG A 634 20.62 -6.36 -20.45
CA ARG A 634 20.05 -7.72 -20.47
C ARG A 634 18.64 -7.69 -19.89
N GLU A 635 17.68 -8.29 -20.59
CA GLU A 635 16.28 -8.36 -20.13
C GLU A 635 16.11 -9.26 -18.91
N GLY A 636 16.95 -10.28 -18.77
CA GLY A 636 16.81 -11.28 -17.72
C GLY A 636 15.77 -12.34 -18.09
N ASP A 637 15.95 -13.53 -17.56
CA ASP A 637 15.07 -14.67 -17.77
C ASP A 637 14.73 -15.28 -16.42
N ALA A 638 13.44 -15.26 -16.06
CA ALA A 638 12.93 -15.83 -14.83
C ALA A 638 13.03 -17.36 -14.81
N ALA A 639 12.98 -18.03 -15.97
CA ALA A 639 13.12 -19.48 -16.08
C ALA A 639 14.59 -19.91 -15.97
N GLY A 640 15.51 -19.11 -16.51
CA GLY A 640 16.97 -19.35 -16.49
C GLY A 640 17.72 -18.77 -15.29
N GLY A 641 17.03 -18.15 -14.32
CA GLY A 641 17.64 -17.57 -13.11
C GLY A 641 18.56 -16.36 -13.36
N SER A 642 18.52 -15.76 -14.55
CA SER A 642 19.36 -14.62 -14.90
C SER A 642 18.61 -13.31 -14.65
N PRO A 643 19.01 -12.46 -13.69
CA PRO A 643 18.33 -11.19 -13.46
C PRO A 643 18.53 -10.20 -14.62
N PRO A 644 17.63 -9.21 -14.78
CA PRO A 644 17.86 -8.07 -15.68
C PRO A 644 19.19 -7.39 -15.34
N PHE A 645 19.78 -6.69 -16.31
CA PHE A 645 21.02 -5.94 -16.08
C PHE A 645 20.91 -4.56 -16.73
N ILE A 646 21.05 -3.50 -15.93
CA ILE A 646 21.00 -2.12 -16.39
C ILE A 646 22.34 -1.41 -16.25
N LYS A 647 22.52 -0.36 -17.05
CA LYS A 647 23.61 0.61 -16.95
C LYS A 647 23.05 2.02 -17.01
N LEU A 648 23.47 2.88 -16.10
CA LEU A 648 23.12 4.29 -16.07
C LEU A 648 24.08 5.07 -16.97
N ASN A 649 23.51 5.83 -17.91
CA ASN A 649 24.23 6.62 -18.90
C ASN A 649 24.62 8.00 -18.37
N ASP A 650 25.50 8.70 -19.07
CA ASP A 650 26.01 10.02 -18.71
C ASP A 650 24.91 11.04 -18.32
N PRO A 651 25.20 11.93 -17.35
CA PRO A 651 24.26 12.94 -16.89
C PRO A 651 23.80 13.91 -17.99
N GLY A 652 24.61 14.06 -19.04
CA GLY A 652 24.45 15.09 -20.06
C GLY A 652 24.79 16.49 -19.52
N VAL A 653 24.58 17.51 -20.34
CA VAL A 653 24.77 18.91 -19.92
C VAL A 653 23.60 19.33 -19.03
N SER A 654 23.91 20.00 -17.92
CA SER A 654 22.93 20.46 -16.94
C SER A 654 21.92 21.44 -17.56
N VAL A 655 20.63 21.26 -17.22
CA VAL A 655 19.53 22.14 -17.66
C VAL A 655 19.65 23.55 -17.06
N THR A 656 20.42 23.75 -15.99
CA THR A 656 20.66 25.08 -15.41
C THR A 656 21.42 26.03 -16.32
N ILE A 657 22.13 25.54 -17.33
CA ILE A 657 22.80 26.37 -18.36
C ILE A 657 21.80 26.80 -19.46
N LEU A 658 20.58 26.27 -19.45
CA LEU A 658 19.54 26.50 -20.48
C LEU A 658 18.44 27.48 -20.05
N ALA A 659 18.50 28.05 -18.85
CA ALA A 659 17.61 29.14 -18.45
C ALA A 659 18.18 30.47 -18.99
N PRO A 660 17.45 31.23 -19.83
CA PRO A 660 17.82 32.61 -20.07
C PRO A 660 17.58 33.41 -18.77
N ASP A 661 18.54 34.27 -18.43
CA ASP A 661 18.38 35.31 -17.39
C ASP A 661 17.16 36.20 -17.64
#